data_AF-A0A538SP75-F1
#
_entry.id   AF-A0A538SP75-F1
#
_cell.length_a   1.000
_cell.length_b   1.000
_cell.length_c   1.000
_cell.angle_alpha   90.00
_cell.angle_beta   90.00
_cell.angle_gamma   90.00
#
_symmetry.space_group_name_H-M   'P 1'
#
loop_
_entity.id
_entity.type
_entity.pdbx_description
1 polymer ?
#
loop_
_entity_poly.entity_id
_entity_poly.type
_entity_poly.pdbx_seq_one_letter_code
_entity_poly.pdbx_strand_id
1 'polypeptide(L)'
;MRPRRAWLKPLVHAAAASLALALIAPIGPACVDTAAAYSGPDAVREELEQMRNAGQVRALAPAQARYREALESLAKGNDEEAARLLAAAAEFDPEYPDPHFTLARAFAFKNPERAVGELGEALRIVSRSYSWQRHLLANALTAFLVVWTLSLLVAVAGITLRHLPHLNHVILELVGRSKGFAARGGATIIALSPLLWGLGVIPTATVYAGLLSFRVGRREAFLVGLFIVSAIALSSSMRSIAPWAGPPSLEEPSLLIDRALRSGSDPEIRTALKALESRDPTEPLYPFAAGTIARREGDFETAERRLARAAALRPNTAWILTNLGNVHFAREDYARAREAYESAAKAAPRAVEPHFNLAQTYTKQLLFAEANREQSMASALAFDRVRDMSRISAPQLNRTVMEAMPPAQALWDLARRTAPERGIAATQSNPYLTFLERLAPPPPFAIFFLVALFLFFSGLGQILGRALATLHCSNCQKVVCRRCVYRMQQRAFCDGCFAAVKGLKSMEFTRLLLTGRDRRAARRRTFWETATTFLLPGAGQMLRGASLSGFVAILIMVLAAVLVVGNGSLVPSIDVLPLDSAGWAKRIPLTLLFALTYLLTVTRYYAKTTTKVPGIAHSLGRPSGRPAPREKAEGGGL
;
A
#
# COMPACT_ATOMS: atom_id res chain seq x y z
N MET A 1 2.17 -44.46 -10.25
CA MET A 1 0.91 -43.95 -9.67
C MET A 1 0.84 -42.44 -9.84
N ARG A 2 -0.11 -41.92 -10.63
CA ARG A 2 -0.43 -40.49 -10.73
C ARG A 2 -1.32 -40.13 -9.52
N PRO A 3 -1.00 -39.14 -8.67
CA PRO A 3 -1.97 -38.68 -7.69
C PRO A 3 -3.05 -37.88 -8.42
N ARG A 4 -4.31 -38.31 -8.25
CA ARG A 4 -5.50 -37.65 -8.82
C ARG A 4 -5.60 -36.23 -8.27
N ARG A 5 -5.75 -35.25 -9.17
CA ARG A 5 -5.97 -33.81 -8.90
C ARG A 5 -7.31 -33.48 -8.20
N ALA A 6 -8.00 -34.47 -7.63
CA ALA A 6 -9.36 -34.33 -7.11
C ALA A 6 -9.45 -33.46 -5.85
N TRP A 7 -8.38 -33.37 -5.05
CA TRP A 7 -8.37 -32.62 -3.78
C TRP A 7 -8.12 -31.11 -3.93
N LEU A 8 -7.70 -30.63 -5.11
CA LEU A 8 -7.40 -29.21 -5.34
C LEU A 8 -8.66 -28.35 -5.55
N LYS A 9 -9.70 -28.90 -6.18
CA LYS A 9 -10.98 -28.21 -6.36
C LYS A 9 -11.69 -27.87 -5.03
N PRO A 10 -11.85 -28.81 -4.08
CA PRO A 10 -12.47 -28.50 -2.80
C PRO A 10 -11.64 -27.54 -1.95
N LEU A 11 -10.30 -27.54 -2.04
CA LEU A 11 -9.45 -26.57 -1.31
C LEU A 11 -9.57 -25.14 -1.86
N VAL A 12 -9.69 -24.97 -3.18
CA VAL A 12 -9.93 -23.64 -3.78
C VAL A 12 -11.34 -23.13 -3.44
N HIS A 13 -12.34 -24.02 -3.42
CA HIS A 13 -13.70 -23.66 -3.01
C HIS A 13 -13.77 -23.39 -1.50
N ALA A 14 -13.06 -24.15 -0.67
CA ALA A 14 -12.95 -23.91 0.77
C ALA A 14 -12.24 -22.60 1.06
N ALA A 15 -11.23 -22.21 0.28
CA ALA A 15 -10.57 -20.93 0.45
C ALA A 15 -11.40 -19.73 -0.04
N ALA A 16 -12.18 -19.89 -1.12
CA ALA A 16 -13.16 -18.90 -1.54
C ALA A 16 -14.27 -18.73 -0.48
N ALA A 17 -14.75 -19.84 0.08
CA ALA A 17 -15.68 -19.86 1.20
C ALA A 17 -15.07 -19.30 2.49
N SER A 18 -13.76 -19.46 2.70
CA SER A 18 -13.02 -18.90 3.84
C SER A 18 -12.80 -17.39 3.71
N LEU A 19 -12.61 -16.87 2.49
CA LEU A 19 -12.58 -15.42 2.24
C LEU A 19 -13.95 -14.79 2.50
N ALA A 20 -15.03 -15.50 2.15
CA ALA A 20 -16.38 -15.16 2.55
C ALA A 20 -16.58 -15.30 4.07
N LEU A 21 -15.95 -16.30 4.73
CA LEU A 21 -15.95 -16.52 6.18
C LEU A 21 -15.14 -15.47 6.97
N ALA A 22 -14.17 -14.83 6.33
CA ALA A 22 -13.33 -13.81 6.94
C ALA A 22 -14.07 -12.50 7.18
N LEU A 23 -15.11 -12.24 6.38
CA LEU A 23 -16.10 -11.20 6.62
C LEU A 23 -17.03 -11.53 7.82
N ILE A 24 -16.91 -12.75 8.40
CA ILE A 24 -17.81 -13.35 9.42
C ILE A 24 -17.13 -13.47 10.79
N ALA A 25 -15.92 -12.95 11.01
CA ALA A 25 -15.31 -13.06 12.32
C ALA A 25 -16.11 -12.27 13.38
N PRO A 26 -16.57 -12.90 14.48
CA PRO A 26 -17.26 -12.19 15.55
C PRO A 26 -16.35 -11.11 16.13
N ILE A 27 -16.94 -9.95 16.43
CA ILE A 27 -16.24 -8.85 17.07
C ILE A 27 -15.86 -9.32 18.47
N GLY A 28 -14.57 -9.58 18.69
CA GLY A 28 -14.06 -9.86 20.04
C GLY A 28 -14.32 -8.66 20.96
N PRO A 29 -14.55 -8.88 22.27
CA PRO A 29 -14.85 -7.80 23.19
C PRO A 29 -13.65 -6.84 23.22
N ALA A 30 -13.88 -5.62 22.74
CA ALA A 30 -12.97 -4.52 23.01
C ALA A 30 -13.43 -3.92 24.33
N CYS A 31 -12.72 -4.24 25.42
CA CYS A 31 -12.88 -3.49 26.66
C CYS A 31 -12.26 -2.10 26.45
N VAL A 32 -13.09 -1.07 26.50
CA VAL A 32 -12.65 0.33 26.62
C VAL A 32 -13.56 0.98 27.64
N ASP A 33 -12.97 1.63 28.64
CA ASP A 33 -13.72 2.28 29.71
C ASP A 33 -14.35 3.61 29.26
N THR A 34 -15.62 3.76 29.66
CA THR A 34 -16.44 4.97 29.87
C THR A 34 -16.52 6.01 28.73
N ALA A 35 -17.52 5.84 27.85
CA ALA A 35 -18.19 6.94 27.17
C ALA A 35 -19.58 7.18 27.82
N ALA A 36 -20.05 8.42 27.85
CA ALA A 36 -21.37 8.77 28.38
C ALA A 36 -22.46 7.99 27.64
N ALA A 37 -23.40 7.40 28.38
CA ALA A 37 -24.39 6.47 27.85
C ALA A 37 -25.35 7.12 26.83
N TYR A 38 -25.66 6.40 25.74
CA TYR A 38 -26.78 6.68 24.85
C TYR A 38 -28.05 7.11 25.62
N SER A 39 -28.43 8.37 25.47
CA SER A 39 -29.58 8.99 26.15
C SER A 39 -30.89 8.90 25.35
N GLY A 40 -30.93 8.08 24.30
CA GLY A 40 -32.13 7.90 23.46
C GLY A 40 -32.14 8.76 22.18
N PRO A 41 -33.11 8.52 21.28
CA PRO A 41 -33.24 9.21 19.99
C PRO A 41 -33.56 10.71 20.14
N ASP A 42 -34.24 11.09 21.23
CA ASP A 42 -34.61 12.49 21.48
C ASP A 42 -33.38 13.35 21.77
N ALA A 43 -32.44 12.83 22.56
CA ALA A 43 -31.20 13.50 22.85
C ALA A 43 -30.28 13.61 21.62
N VAL A 44 -30.24 12.58 20.75
CA VAL A 44 -29.53 12.65 19.46
C VAL A 44 -30.08 13.77 18.60
N ARG A 45 -31.42 13.84 18.51
CA ARG A 45 -32.09 14.88 17.73
C ARG A 45 -31.79 16.28 18.28
N GLU A 46 -31.85 16.47 19.60
CA GLU A 46 -31.52 17.76 20.23
C GLU A 46 -30.06 18.17 19.96
N GLU A 47 -29.12 17.24 20.12
CA GLU A 47 -27.69 17.49 19.87
C GLU A 47 -27.41 17.81 18.39
N LEU A 48 -28.06 17.09 17.46
CA LEU A 48 -27.99 17.37 16.03
C LEU A 48 -28.62 18.73 15.67
N GLU A 49 -29.71 19.12 16.34
CA GLU A 49 -30.32 20.43 16.16
C GLU A 49 -29.37 21.56 16.62
N GLN A 50 -28.74 21.40 17.78
CA GLN A 50 -27.73 22.35 18.27
C GLN A 50 -26.55 22.46 17.29
N MET A 51 -26.04 21.33 16.81
CA MET A 51 -24.98 21.25 15.80
C MET A 51 -25.35 21.99 14.52
N ARG A 52 -26.54 21.72 13.97
CA ARG A 52 -27.04 22.35 12.74
C ARG A 52 -27.27 23.86 12.92
N ASN A 53 -27.77 24.28 14.08
CA ASN A 53 -27.98 25.69 14.40
C ASN A 53 -26.64 26.44 14.45
N ALA A 54 -25.59 25.82 14.98
CA ALA A 54 -24.22 26.34 14.96
C ALA A 54 -23.54 26.28 13.57
N GLY A 55 -24.22 25.77 12.53
CA GLY A 55 -23.67 25.64 11.18
C GLY A 55 -22.58 24.59 11.05
N GLN A 56 -22.53 23.64 11.99
CA GLN A 56 -21.59 22.52 11.92
C GLN A 56 -22.12 21.47 10.94
N VAL A 57 -21.27 21.05 10.01
CA VAL A 57 -21.61 20.02 9.01
C VAL A 57 -21.21 18.63 9.52
N ARG A 58 -20.15 18.56 10.33
CA ARG A 58 -19.61 17.33 10.91
C ARG A 58 -19.28 17.54 12.40
N ALA A 59 -19.72 16.61 13.24
CA ALA A 59 -19.33 16.51 14.64
C ALA A 59 -18.71 15.13 14.91
N LEU A 60 -17.39 15.07 14.72
CA LEU A 60 -16.65 13.80 14.77
C LEU A 60 -16.65 13.18 16.18
N ALA A 61 -16.48 13.97 17.24
CA ALA A 61 -16.43 13.46 18.61
C ALA A 61 -17.71 12.72 19.04
N PRO A 62 -18.92 13.29 18.88
CA PRO A 62 -20.15 12.56 19.18
C PRO A 62 -20.36 11.37 18.24
N ALA A 63 -20.06 11.50 16.94
CA ALA A 63 -20.12 10.38 16.00
C ALA A 63 -19.25 9.20 16.45
N GLN A 64 -18.03 9.49 16.90
CA GLN A 64 -17.09 8.50 17.41
C GLN A 64 -17.55 7.88 18.74
N ALA A 65 -18.15 8.65 19.65
CA ALA A 65 -18.71 8.12 20.89
C ALA A 65 -19.81 7.08 20.59
N ARG A 66 -20.78 7.43 19.74
CA ARG A 66 -21.87 6.49 19.36
C ARG A 66 -21.35 5.28 18.61
N TYR A 67 -20.32 5.46 17.78
CA TYR A 67 -19.68 4.34 17.09
C TYR A 67 -19.04 3.34 18.07
N ARG A 68 -18.38 3.82 19.14
CA ARG A 68 -17.82 2.93 20.18
C ARG A 68 -18.93 2.15 20.90
N GLU A 69 -19.99 2.83 21.32
CA GLU A 69 -21.14 2.19 21.96
C GLU A 69 -21.79 1.14 21.04
N ALA A 70 -21.84 1.41 19.74
CA ALA A 70 -22.34 0.44 18.77
C ALA A 70 -21.50 -0.84 18.72
N LEU A 71 -20.17 -0.70 18.75
CA LEU A 71 -19.25 -1.85 18.76
C LEU A 71 -19.43 -2.71 20.03
N GLU A 72 -19.65 -2.08 21.18
CA GLU A 72 -19.97 -2.79 22.42
C GLU A 72 -21.30 -3.53 22.32
N SER A 73 -22.32 -2.90 21.73
CA SER A 73 -23.64 -3.50 21.51
C SER A 73 -23.58 -4.71 20.58
N LEU A 74 -22.78 -4.63 19.50
CA LEU A 74 -22.51 -5.78 18.62
C LEU A 74 -21.78 -6.90 19.36
N ALA A 75 -20.82 -6.59 20.23
CA ALA A 75 -20.13 -7.59 21.04
C ALA A 75 -21.08 -8.31 22.01
N LYS A 76 -22.14 -7.63 22.46
CA LYS A 76 -23.23 -8.20 23.28
C LYS A 76 -24.30 -8.95 22.46
N GLY A 77 -24.22 -8.94 21.12
CA GLY A 77 -25.18 -9.58 20.23
C GLY A 77 -26.45 -8.78 19.94
N ASN A 78 -26.49 -7.50 20.33
CA ASN A 78 -27.66 -6.62 20.20
C ASN A 78 -27.63 -5.85 18.87
N ASP A 79 -27.86 -6.54 17.76
CA ASP A 79 -27.66 -5.98 16.41
C ASP A 79 -28.59 -4.80 16.07
N GLU A 80 -29.82 -4.77 16.59
CA GLU A 80 -30.75 -3.66 16.34
C GLU A 80 -30.30 -2.36 17.02
N GLU A 81 -29.82 -2.47 18.26
CA GLU A 81 -29.33 -1.31 19.01
C GLU A 81 -28.01 -0.82 18.42
N ALA A 82 -27.12 -1.74 18.06
CA ALA A 82 -25.93 -1.40 17.30
C ALA A 82 -26.26 -0.67 15.99
N ALA A 83 -27.25 -1.16 15.23
CA ALA A 83 -27.64 -0.51 13.98
C ALA A 83 -28.17 0.91 14.18
N ARG A 84 -28.92 1.16 15.27
CA ARG A 84 -29.38 2.50 15.67
C ARG A 84 -28.21 3.42 16.03
N LEU A 85 -27.27 2.93 16.84
CA LEU A 85 -26.08 3.69 17.23
C LEU A 85 -25.16 4.02 16.05
N LEU A 86 -25.00 3.09 15.10
CA LEU A 86 -24.24 3.32 13.87
C LEU A 86 -24.93 4.34 12.96
N ALA A 87 -26.26 4.29 12.84
CA ALA A 87 -27.02 5.30 12.10
C ALA A 87 -26.88 6.68 12.75
N ALA A 88 -27.00 6.77 14.09
CA ALA A 88 -26.77 8.02 14.82
C ALA A 88 -25.34 8.56 14.60
N ALA A 89 -24.33 7.69 14.60
CA ALA A 89 -22.96 8.08 14.29
C ALA A 89 -22.82 8.68 12.88
N ALA A 90 -23.47 8.09 11.88
CA ALA A 90 -23.49 8.60 10.51
C ALA A 90 -24.27 9.93 10.37
N GLU A 91 -25.23 10.20 11.24
CA GLU A 91 -25.95 11.48 11.26
C GLU A 91 -25.11 12.63 11.84
N PHE A 92 -24.30 12.36 12.87
CA PHE A 92 -23.36 13.34 13.44
C PHE A 92 -22.20 13.65 12.50
N ASP A 93 -21.68 12.63 11.81
CA ASP A 93 -20.65 12.81 10.79
C ASP A 93 -21.00 12.03 9.52
N PRO A 94 -21.63 12.68 8.52
CA PRO A 94 -21.96 12.07 7.24
C PRO A 94 -20.75 11.66 6.40
N GLU A 95 -19.53 12.08 6.74
CA GLU A 95 -18.30 11.65 6.08
C GLU A 95 -17.50 10.66 6.92
N TYR A 96 -18.10 10.08 7.96
CA TYR A 96 -17.52 9.00 8.72
C TYR A 96 -17.93 7.65 8.10
N PRO A 97 -17.03 6.93 7.38
CA PRO A 97 -17.40 5.73 6.64
C PRO A 97 -17.44 4.47 7.51
N ASP A 98 -16.82 4.49 8.69
CA ASP A 98 -16.71 3.32 9.57
C ASP A 98 -18.08 2.78 10.05
N PRO A 99 -19.08 3.62 10.39
CA PRO A 99 -20.43 3.18 10.65
C PRO A 99 -21.03 2.35 9.50
N HIS A 100 -20.90 2.82 8.25
CA HIS A 100 -21.41 2.14 7.07
C HIS A 100 -20.67 0.83 6.78
N PHE A 101 -19.33 0.80 6.90
CA PHE A 101 -18.57 -0.45 6.78
C PHE A 101 -18.97 -1.48 7.84
N THR A 102 -19.24 -1.02 9.07
CA THR A 102 -19.64 -1.88 10.18
C THR A 102 -21.06 -2.41 10.00
N LEU A 103 -22.00 -1.56 9.55
CA LEU A 103 -23.35 -1.96 9.17
C LEU A 103 -23.34 -2.98 8.02
N ALA A 104 -22.57 -2.71 6.98
CA ALA A 104 -22.42 -3.61 5.84
C ALA A 104 -21.95 -5.01 6.28
N ARG A 105 -20.99 -5.07 7.19
CA ARG A 105 -20.50 -6.34 7.75
C ARG A 105 -21.55 -7.03 8.63
N ALA A 106 -22.18 -6.29 9.55
CA ALA A 106 -23.17 -6.83 10.47
C ALA A 106 -24.38 -7.45 9.74
N PHE A 107 -24.82 -6.81 8.64
CA PHE A 107 -25.96 -7.26 7.85
C PHE A 107 -25.61 -8.16 6.66
N ALA A 108 -24.33 -8.47 6.42
CA ALA A 108 -23.89 -9.21 5.23
C ALA A 108 -24.65 -10.53 4.98
N PHE A 109 -25.00 -11.27 6.04
CA PHE A 109 -25.74 -12.55 5.95
C PHE A 109 -27.22 -12.43 6.29
N LYS A 110 -27.61 -11.39 7.05
CA LYS A 110 -28.99 -11.20 7.48
C LYS A 110 -29.82 -10.48 6.42
N ASN A 111 -29.22 -9.49 5.76
CA ASN A 111 -29.85 -8.70 4.71
C ASN A 111 -28.78 -8.23 3.69
N PRO A 112 -28.49 -9.03 2.67
CA PRO A 112 -27.42 -8.74 1.71
C PRO A 112 -27.69 -7.48 0.89
N GLU A 113 -28.96 -7.15 0.59
CA GLU A 113 -29.32 -5.94 -0.14
C GLU A 113 -28.95 -4.69 0.64
N ARG A 114 -29.33 -4.64 1.93
CA ARG A 114 -28.94 -3.55 2.82
C ARG A 114 -27.41 -3.47 2.95
N ALA A 115 -26.74 -4.60 3.13
CA ALA A 115 -25.28 -4.63 3.25
C ALA A 115 -24.55 -4.05 2.02
N VAL A 116 -25.04 -4.36 0.81
CA VAL A 116 -24.49 -3.79 -0.43
C VAL A 116 -24.77 -2.29 -0.51
N GLY A 117 -25.95 -1.83 -0.09
CA GLY A 117 -26.29 -0.40 -0.02
C GLY A 117 -25.35 0.38 0.91
N GLU A 118 -25.14 -0.12 2.13
CA GLU A 118 -24.24 0.50 3.12
C GLU A 118 -22.78 0.48 2.65
N LEU A 119 -22.34 -0.60 2.01
CA LEU A 119 -21.00 -0.66 1.41
C LEU A 119 -20.84 0.36 0.28
N GLY A 120 -21.86 0.50 -0.57
CA GLY A 120 -21.89 1.50 -1.64
C GLY A 120 -21.78 2.92 -1.10
N GLU A 121 -22.49 3.21 0.00
CA GLU A 121 -22.45 4.51 0.67
C GLU A 121 -21.07 4.79 1.29
N ALA A 122 -20.48 3.83 2.01
CA ALA A 122 -19.13 3.93 2.55
C ALA A 122 -18.09 4.25 1.46
N LEU A 123 -18.16 3.54 0.32
CA LEU A 123 -17.27 3.78 -0.82
C LEU A 123 -17.51 5.14 -1.45
N ARG A 124 -18.77 5.60 -1.52
CA ARG A 124 -19.11 6.93 -2.02
C ARG A 124 -18.52 8.03 -1.15
N ILE A 125 -18.60 7.90 0.17
CA ILE A 125 -17.98 8.82 1.14
C ILE A 125 -16.47 8.90 0.90
N VAL A 126 -15.80 7.75 0.89
CA VAL A 126 -14.34 7.66 0.66
C VAL A 126 -13.95 8.29 -0.69
N SER A 127 -14.79 8.14 -1.71
CA SER A 127 -14.53 8.69 -3.05
C SER A 127 -14.72 10.21 -3.16
N ARG A 128 -15.50 10.84 -2.26
CA ARG A 128 -15.83 12.28 -2.34
C ARG A 128 -15.12 13.12 -1.28
N SER A 129 -14.82 12.55 -0.12
CA SER A 129 -14.19 13.27 0.98
C SER A 129 -12.69 13.43 0.75
N TYR A 130 -12.22 14.67 0.80
CA TYR A 130 -10.82 15.02 0.58
C TYR A 130 -9.90 14.37 1.63
N SER A 131 -10.28 14.40 2.91
CA SER A 131 -9.48 13.82 4.00
C SER A 131 -9.25 12.32 3.81
N TRP A 132 -10.29 11.59 3.38
CA TRP A 132 -10.22 10.16 3.07
C TRP A 132 -9.40 9.85 1.81
N GLN A 133 -9.56 10.62 0.73
CA GLN A 133 -8.72 10.45 -0.46
C GLN A 133 -7.24 10.66 -0.12
N ARG A 134 -6.93 11.71 0.67
CA ARG A 134 -5.58 12.03 1.13
C ARG A 134 -5.01 10.93 2.03
N HIS A 135 -5.81 10.36 2.92
CA HIS A 135 -5.43 9.25 3.79
C HIS A 135 -5.18 7.95 3.01
N LEU A 136 -6.04 7.62 2.05
CA LEU A 136 -5.87 6.45 1.18
C LEU A 136 -4.58 6.57 0.36
N LEU A 137 -4.29 7.76 -0.17
CA LEU A 137 -3.05 8.03 -0.88
C LEU A 137 -1.82 7.79 0.01
N ALA A 138 -1.84 8.26 1.26
CA ALA A 138 -0.74 8.08 2.21
C ALA A 138 -0.45 6.60 2.48
N ASN A 139 -1.52 5.83 2.74
CA ASN A 139 -1.44 4.40 2.97
C ASN A 139 -0.95 3.65 1.72
N ALA A 140 -1.51 3.95 0.55
CA ALA A 140 -1.14 3.30 -0.70
C ALA A 140 0.34 3.55 -1.06
N LEU A 141 0.82 4.79 -0.93
CA LEU A 141 2.21 5.13 -1.20
C LEU A 141 3.17 4.51 -0.19
N THR A 142 2.85 4.59 1.11
CA THR A 142 3.68 3.95 2.15
C THR A 142 3.75 2.44 1.96
N ALA A 143 2.60 1.80 1.72
CA ALA A 143 2.53 0.36 1.45
C ALA A 143 3.35 0.00 0.21
N PHE A 144 3.19 0.74 -0.89
CA PHE A 144 3.95 0.52 -2.11
C PHE A 144 5.45 0.61 -1.86
N LEU A 145 5.94 1.69 -1.23
CA LEU A 145 7.37 1.88 -0.97
C LEU A 145 7.96 0.76 -0.09
N VAL A 146 7.27 0.41 1.00
CA VAL A 146 7.73 -0.64 1.93
C VAL A 146 7.73 -2.00 1.25
N VAL A 147 6.60 -2.39 0.66
CA VAL A 147 6.43 -3.70 0.03
C VAL A 147 7.38 -3.88 -1.14
N TRP A 148 7.51 -2.86 -1.99
CA TRP A 148 8.41 -2.88 -3.15
C TRP A 148 9.87 -3.03 -2.73
N THR A 149 10.32 -2.21 -1.78
CA THR A 149 11.72 -2.21 -1.31
C THR A 149 12.08 -3.51 -0.62
N LEU A 150 11.23 -3.99 0.31
CA LEU A 150 11.47 -5.25 1.01
C LEU A 150 11.45 -6.45 0.04
N SER A 151 10.54 -6.47 -0.94
CA SER A 151 10.46 -7.56 -1.91
C SER A 151 11.70 -7.63 -2.81
N LEU A 152 12.23 -6.47 -3.23
CA LEU A 152 13.47 -6.41 -4.02
C LEU A 152 14.69 -6.81 -3.18
N LEU A 153 14.75 -6.40 -1.91
CA LEU A 153 15.82 -6.82 -0.99
C LEU A 153 15.82 -8.33 -0.77
N VAL A 154 14.66 -8.93 -0.50
CA VAL A 154 14.51 -10.38 -0.39
C VAL A 154 14.88 -11.06 -1.70
N ALA A 155 14.51 -10.47 -2.85
CA ALA A 155 14.85 -11.02 -4.15
C ALA A 155 16.37 -11.05 -4.41
N VAL A 156 17.05 -9.94 -4.15
CA VAL A 156 18.51 -9.86 -4.26
C VAL A 156 19.18 -10.80 -3.25
N ALA A 157 18.70 -10.88 -2.02
CA ALA A 157 19.19 -11.83 -1.03
C ALA A 157 19.04 -13.29 -1.51
N GLY A 158 17.90 -13.65 -2.12
CA GLY A 158 17.66 -14.97 -2.70
C GLY A 158 18.61 -15.31 -3.87
N ILE A 159 18.88 -14.33 -4.74
CA ILE A 159 19.86 -14.46 -5.83
C ILE A 159 21.27 -14.65 -5.24
N THR A 160 21.63 -13.83 -4.24
CA THR A 160 22.91 -13.90 -3.55
C THR A 160 23.12 -15.26 -2.89
N LEU A 161 22.17 -15.74 -2.09
CA LEU A 161 22.25 -17.03 -1.40
C LEU A 161 22.42 -18.19 -2.38
N ARG A 162 21.77 -18.13 -3.54
CA ARG A 162 21.90 -19.16 -4.57
C ARG A 162 23.29 -19.19 -5.20
N HIS A 163 23.87 -18.03 -5.48
CA HIS A 163 25.16 -17.93 -6.18
C HIS A 163 26.37 -17.81 -5.24
N LEU A 164 26.16 -17.63 -3.93
CA LEU A 164 27.18 -17.56 -2.90
C LEU A 164 28.18 -18.73 -2.91
N PRO A 165 27.77 -20.00 -3.16
CA PRO A 165 28.72 -21.10 -3.27
C PRO A 165 29.75 -20.92 -4.40
N HIS A 166 29.40 -20.22 -5.48
CA HIS A 166 30.35 -19.91 -6.55
C HIS A 166 31.42 -18.93 -6.06
N LEU A 167 31.02 -17.83 -5.40
CA LEU A 167 31.93 -16.85 -4.82
C LEU A 167 32.88 -17.49 -3.80
N ASN A 168 32.35 -18.33 -2.92
CA ASN A 168 33.16 -19.04 -1.92
C ASN A 168 34.23 -19.93 -2.58
N HIS A 169 33.87 -20.65 -3.66
CA HIS A 169 34.81 -21.50 -4.38
C HIS A 169 35.86 -20.72 -5.18
N VAL A 170 35.50 -19.54 -5.70
CA VAL A 170 36.43 -18.61 -6.36
C VAL A 170 37.45 -18.09 -5.34
N ILE A 171 37.00 -17.61 -4.18
CA ILE A 171 37.88 -17.13 -3.10
C ILE A 171 38.79 -18.25 -2.58
N LEU A 172 38.27 -19.46 -2.39
CA LEU A 172 39.06 -20.61 -1.95
C LEU A 172 40.19 -20.94 -2.94
N GLU A 173 39.96 -20.75 -4.24
CA GLU A 173 40.98 -20.98 -5.26
C GLU A 173 42.08 -19.90 -5.23
N LEU A 174 41.71 -18.63 -4.99
CA LEU A 174 42.62 -17.50 -4.82
C LEU A 174 43.52 -17.63 -3.58
N VAL A 175 42.97 -18.06 -2.44
CA VAL A 175 43.71 -18.19 -1.18
C VAL A 175 44.74 -19.34 -1.23
N GLY A 176 44.73 -20.16 -2.28
CA GLY A 176 45.81 -21.12 -2.55
C GLY A 176 45.85 -22.35 -1.64
N ARG A 177 45.14 -22.35 -0.49
CA ARG A 177 45.19 -23.40 0.53
C ARG A 177 44.35 -24.62 0.17
N SER A 178 45.00 -25.78 0.18
CA SER A 178 44.41 -27.08 -0.17
C SER A 178 43.54 -27.65 0.97
N LYS A 179 42.38 -28.19 0.57
CA LYS A 179 41.52 -29.23 1.20
C LYS A 179 41.13 -29.16 2.70
N GLY A 180 41.63 -28.22 3.50
CA GLY A 180 41.34 -28.13 4.93
C GLY A 180 39.99 -27.47 5.28
N PHE A 181 39.40 -27.88 6.41
CA PHE A 181 38.20 -27.25 6.98
C PHE A 181 38.44 -25.75 7.24
N ALA A 182 39.61 -25.38 7.78
CA ALA A 182 40.00 -23.99 8.04
C ALA A 182 40.05 -23.12 6.77
N ALA A 183 40.52 -23.66 5.64
CA ALA A 183 40.56 -22.93 4.37
C ALA A 183 39.15 -22.65 3.83
N ARG A 184 38.25 -23.64 3.93
CA ARG A 184 36.83 -23.46 3.54
C ARG A 184 36.10 -22.49 4.48
N GLY A 185 36.40 -22.55 5.78
CA GLY A 185 35.90 -21.60 6.77
C GLY A 185 36.36 -20.18 6.46
N GLY A 186 37.66 -19.98 6.24
CA GLY A 186 38.24 -18.68 5.86
C GLY A 186 37.65 -18.10 4.58
N ALA A 187 37.51 -18.90 3.52
CA ALA A 187 36.87 -18.45 2.28
C ALA A 187 35.41 -18.03 2.49
N THR A 188 34.68 -18.73 3.36
CA THR A 188 33.30 -18.39 3.69
C THR A 188 33.23 -17.08 4.49
N ILE A 189 34.15 -16.87 5.43
CA ILE A 189 34.27 -15.61 6.19
C ILE A 189 34.56 -14.44 5.24
N ILE A 190 35.49 -14.61 4.30
CA ILE A 190 35.78 -13.56 3.30
C ILE A 190 34.56 -13.29 2.42
N ALA A 191 33.84 -14.33 1.96
CA ALA A 191 32.62 -14.18 1.17
C ALA A 191 31.49 -13.47 1.93
N LEU A 192 31.45 -13.60 3.26
CA LEU A 192 30.47 -12.95 4.13
C LEU A 192 30.94 -11.60 4.69
N SER A 193 32.20 -11.22 4.47
CA SER A 193 32.78 -9.99 5.01
C SER A 193 32.03 -8.71 4.64
N PRO A 194 31.41 -8.56 3.44
CA PRO A 194 30.61 -7.37 3.15
C PRO A 194 29.45 -7.12 4.13
N LEU A 195 28.91 -8.15 4.77
CA LEU A 195 27.88 -8.00 5.81
C LEU A 195 28.40 -7.33 7.08
N LEU A 196 29.72 -7.36 7.31
CA LEU A 196 30.38 -6.83 8.49
C LEU A 196 30.94 -5.41 8.29
N TRP A 197 30.90 -4.88 7.06
CA TRP A 197 31.46 -3.55 6.75
C TRP A 197 30.62 -2.37 7.25
N GLY A 198 29.42 -2.64 7.80
CA GLY A 198 28.56 -1.58 8.34
C GLY A 198 27.98 -0.63 7.27
N LEU A 199 28.04 -0.99 5.98
CA LEU A 199 27.55 -0.14 4.89
C LEU A 199 26.02 -0.01 4.82
N GLY A 200 25.28 -0.71 5.69
CA GLY A 200 23.82 -0.79 5.63
C GLY A 200 23.33 -1.81 4.61
N VAL A 201 22.02 -2.05 4.59
CA VAL A 201 21.41 -3.18 3.87
C VAL A 201 21.46 -3.00 2.36
N ILE A 202 21.06 -1.84 1.82
CA ILE A 202 21.03 -1.59 0.37
C ILE A 202 22.44 -1.55 -0.23
N PRO A 203 23.43 -0.84 0.33
CA PRO A 203 24.79 -0.88 -0.20
C PRO A 203 25.39 -2.29 -0.14
N THR A 204 25.19 -3.03 0.96
CA THR A 204 25.68 -4.42 1.06
C THR A 204 25.04 -5.33 0.01
N ALA A 205 23.72 -5.22 -0.22
CA ALA A 205 23.05 -5.94 -1.29
C ALA A 205 23.59 -5.55 -2.68
N THR A 206 23.96 -4.29 -2.87
CA THR A 206 24.58 -3.78 -4.10
C THR A 206 25.98 -4.36 -4.34
N VAL A 207 26.79 -4.51 -3.28
CA VAL A 207 28.10 -5.19 -3.35
C VAL A 207 27.93 -6.63 -3.84
N TYR A 208 27.01 -7.39 -3.24
CA TYR A 208 26.76 -8.78 -3.65
C TYR A 208 26.19 -8.88 -5.07
N ALA A 209 25.28 -7.98 -5.44
CA ALA A 209 24.75 -7.90 -6.79
C ALA A 209 25.84 -7.66 -7.83
N GLY A 210 26.82 -6.79 -7.52
CA GLY A 210 28.01 -6.55 -8.34
C GLY A 210 28.91 -7.79 -8.42
N LEU A 211 29.36 -8.31 -7.28
CA LEU A 211 30.29 -9.45 -7.20
C LEU A 211 29.78 -10.70 -7.93
N LEU A 212 28.48 -10.94 -7.92
CA LEU A 212 27.85 -12.12 -8.52
C LEU A 212 27.37 -11.88 -9.96
N SER A 213 27.49 -10.65 -10.49
CA SER A 213 26.96 -10.25 -11.81
C SER A 213 27.43 -11.14 -12.97
N PHE A 214 28.63 -11.74 -12.89
CA PHE A 214 29.16 -12.63 -13.93
C PHE A 214 28.36 -13.93 -14.13
N ARG A 215 27.56 -14.36 -13.14
CA ARG A 215 26.85 -15.65 -13.16
C ARG A 215 25.34 -15.51 -13.30
N VAL A 216 24.83 -14.32 -13.05
CA VAL A 216 23.43 -13.94 -13.06
C VAL A 216 22.85 -14.08 -14.47
N GLY A 217 21.73 -14.80 -14.61
CA GLY A 217 21.05 -14.93 -15.90
C GLY A 217 20.28 -13.66 -16.30
N ARG A 218 19.86 -13.52 -17.57
CA ARG A 218 19.12 -12.31 -18.05
C ARG A 218 17.96 -11.88 -17.15
N ARG A 219 17.17 -12.85 -16.64
CA ARG A 219 16.03 -12.59 -15.75
C ARG A 219 16.43 -12.09 -14.36
N GLU A 220 17.55 -12.59 -13.85
CA GLU A 220 18.09 -12.16 -12.55
C GLU A 220 18.78 -10.80 -12.67
N ALA A 221 19.45 -10.55 -13.80
CA ALA A 221 20.07 -9.26 -14.11
C ALA A 221 19.02 -8.16 -14.21
N PHE A 222 17.85 -8.47 -14.78
CA PHE A 222 16.70 -7.57 -14.76
C PHE A 222 16.25 -7.22 -13.34
N LEU A 223 16.12 -8.20 -12.43
CA LEU A 223 15.75 -7.94 -11.04
C LEU A 223 16.81 -7.15 -10.27
N VAL A 224 18.10 -7.42 -10.52
CA VAL A 224 19.21 -6.65 -9.95
C VAL A 224 19.21 -5.21 -10.45
N GLY A 225 19.01 -4.99 -11.75
CA GLY A 225 18.87 -3.65 -12.33
C GLY A 225 17.67 -2.91 -11.75
N LEU A 226 16.52 -3.58 -11.64
CA LEU A 226 15.31 -3.05 -11.02
C LEU A 226 15.55 -2.66 -9.56
N PHE A 227 16.30 -3.47 -8.80
CA PHE A 227 16.71 -3.15 -7.44
C PHE A 227 17.59 -1.90 -7.36
N ILE A 228 18.63 -1.78 -8.19
CA ILE A 228 19.54 -0.62 -8.17
C ILE A 228 18.79 0.66 -8.53
N VAL A 229 17.99 0.63 -9.60
CA VAL A 229 17.18 1.78 -10.01
C VAL A 229 16.19 2.16 -8.93
N SER A 230 15.50 1.18 -8.31
CA SER A 230 14.55 1.44 -7.22
C SER A 230 15.23 2.00 -5.97
N ALA A 231 16.43 1.51 -5.62
CA ALA A 231 17.21 2.01 -4.49
C ALA A 231 17.65 3.46 -4.68
N ILE A 232 18.09 3.82 -5.89
CA ILE A 232 18.44 5.19 -6.26
C ILE A 232 17.19 6.08 -6.23
N ALA A 233 16.09 5.60 -6.82
CA ALA A 233 14.83 6.33 -6.86
C ALA A 233 14.26 6.58 -5.46
N LEU A 234 14.35 5.58 -4.56
CA LEU A 234 13.90 5.69 -3.17
C LEU A 234 14.62 6.82 -2.43
N SER A 235 15.95 6.90 -2.54
CA SER A 235 16.74 7.96 -1.89
C SER A 235 16.50 9.33 -2.54
N SER A 236 16.48 9.39 -3.87
CA SER A 236 16.41 10.66 -4.61
C SER A 236 15.01 11.29 -4.60
N SER A 237 13.95 10.47 -4.54
CA SER A 237 12.56 10.94 -4.64
C SER A 237 11.88 11.11 -3.29
N MET A 238 12.54 10.77 -2.18
CA MET A 238 11.91 10.77 -0.85
C MET A 238 11.36 12.15 -0.49
N ARG A 239 12.09 13.24 -0.77
CA ARG A 239 11.64 14.62 -0.51
C ARG A 239 10.32 14.96 -1.21
N SER A 240 10.09 14.41 -2.40
CA SER A 240 8.88 14.66 -3.19
C SER A 240 7.73 13.73 -2.83
N ILE A 241 8.02 12.51 -2.37
CA ILE A 241 7.01 11.49 -2.04
C ILE A 241 6.56 11.59 -0.58
N ALA A 242 7.47 11.92 0.34
CA ALA A 242 7.20 12.00 1.78
C ALA A 242 6.02 12.90 2.16
N PRO A 243 5.80 14.09 1.55
CA PRO A 243 4.61 14.90 1.84
C PRO A 243 3.29 14.18 1.60
N TRP A 244 3.27 13.20 0.70
CA TRP A 244 2.09 12.43 0.31
C TRP A 244 1.99 11.10 1.05
N ALA A 245 3.12 10.45 1.33
CA ALA A 245 3.19 9.19 2.07
C ALA A 245 3.14 9.39 3.60
N GLY A 246 3.48 10.59 4.09
CA GLY A 246 3.43 10.93 5.52
C GLY A 246 2.01 11.02 6.07
N PRO A 247 1.85 10.94 7.40
CA PRO A 247 0.57 11.06 8.07
C PRO A 247 -0.11 12.37 7.72
N PRO A 248 -1.41 12.34 7.38
CA PRO A 248 -2.19 13.55 7.29
C PRO A 248 -2.12 14.26 8.65
N SER A 249 -1.79 15.55 8.65
CA SER A 249 -1.73 16.39 9.85
C SER A 249 -2.49 17.70 9.66
N LEU A 250 -2.92 18.33 10.75
CA LEU A 250 -3.53 19.67 10.70
C LEU A 250 -2.52 20.79 10.41
N GLU A 251 -1.23 20.48 10.36
CA GLU A 251 -0.21 21.38 9.82
C GLU A 251 -0.30 21.47 8.30
N GLU A 252 -0.97 20.53 7.62
CA GLU A 252 -1.23 20.58 6.19
C GLU A 252 -2.35 21.58 5.88
N PRO A 253 -2.07 22.67 5.14
CA PRO A 253 -3.05 23.75 4.91
C PRO A 253 -4.38 23.27 4.32
N SER A 254 -4.32 22.34 3.37
CA SER A 254 -5.53 21.79 2.74
C SER A 254 -6.40 20.99 3.70
N LEU A 255 -5.81 20.26 4.65
CA LEU A 255 -6.57 19.46 5.63
C LEU A 255 -7.09 20.34 6.76
N LEU A 256 -6.32 21.37 7.16
CA LEU A 256 -6.81 22.37 8.10
C LEU A 256 -8.03 23.11 7.53
N ILE A 257 -7.99 23.53 6.26
CA ILE A 257 -9.14 24.19 5.61
C ILE A 257 -10.34 23.24 5.50
N ASP A 258 -10.12 21.99 5.08
CA ASP A 258 -11.19 20.99 5.00
C ASP A 258 -11.85 20.79 6.38
N ARG A 259 -11.06 20.68 7.45
CA ARG A 259 -11.56 20.61 8.81
C ARG A 259 -12.29 21.88 9.21
N ALA A 260 -11.68 23.06 9.03
CA ALA A 260 -12.25 24.35 9.37
C ALA A 260 -13.63 24.60 8.74
N LEU A 261 -13.82 24.17 7.50
CA LEU A 261 -15.08 24.33 6.78
C LEU A 261 -16.12 23.28 7.17
N ARG A 262 -15.74 22.17 7.79
CA ARG A 262 -16.67 21.07 8.09
C ARG A 262 -17.02 20.97 9.58
N SER A 263 -16.05 21.25 10.44
CA SER A 263 -16.24 21.36 11.88
C SER A 263 -16.78 22.72 12.27
N GLY A 264 -17.26 22.84 13.51
CA GLY A 264 -17.59 24.13 14.11
C GLY A 264 -16.37 25.02 14.35
N SER A 265 -16.65 26.19 14.95
CA SER A 265 -15.64 27.17 15.34
C SER A 265 -14.73 26.64 16.45
N ASP A 266 -13.50 26.30 16.10
CA ASP A 266 -12.45 25.96 17.06
C ASP A 266 -11.45 27.14 17.17
N PRO A 267 -11.18 27.67 18.39
CA PRO A 267 -10.14 28.67 18.61
C PRO A 267 -8.76 28.27 18.06
N GLU A 268 -8.41 26.98 18.11
CA GLU A 268 -7.14 26.46 17.59
C GLU A 268 -7.09 26.57 16.07
N ILE A 269 -8.17 26.18 15.39
CA ILE A 269 -8.30 26.30 13.93
C ILE A 269 -8.19 27.76 13.49
N ARG A 270 -8.83 28.69 14.21
CA ARG A 270 -8.73 30.13 13.91
C ARG A 270 -7.31 30.65 14.05
N THR A 271 -6.58 30.18 15.06
CA THR A 271 -5.17 30.55 15.28
C THR A 271 -4.27 29.97 14.19
N ALA A 272 -4.45 28.70 13.85
CA ALA A 272 -3.70 28.03 12.78
C ALA A 272 -3.97 28.65 11.40
N LEU A 273 -5.24 28.99 11.08
CA LEU A 273 -5.59 29.68 9.84
C LEU A 273 -4.89 31.04 9.71
N LYS A 274 -4.85 31.84 10.79
CA LYS A 274 -4.11 33.12 10.80
C LYS A 274 -2.62 32.93 10.58
N ALA A 275 -2.03 31.89 11.18
CA ALA A 275 -0.62 31.57 11.03
C ALA A 275 -0.26 31.08 9.61
N LEU A 276 -1.18 30.43 8.90
CA LEU A 276 -1.00 30.05 7.51
C LEU A 276 -1.23 31.22 6.54
N GLU A 277 -2.25 32.04 6.80
CA GLU A 277 -2.53 33.25 6.00
C GLU A 277 -1.35 34.23 6.04
N SER A 278 -0.65 34.35 7.17
CA SER A 278 0.55 35.20 7.26
C SER A 278 1.74 34.66 6.45
N ARG A 279 1.81 33.35 6.21
CA ARG A 279 2.84 32.70 5.38
C ARG A 279 2.55 32.82 3.89
N ASP A 280 1.29 32.66 3.50
CA ASP A 280 0.84 32.84 2.11
C ASP A 280 -0.42 33.73 2.06
N PRO A 281 -0.24 35.06 1.99
CA PRO A 281 -1.34 36.03 1.94
C PRO A 281 -2.10 36.05 0.61
N THR A 282 -1.66 35.26 -0.38
CA THR A 282 -2.25 35.25 -1.74
C THR A 282 -3.24 34.11 -1.94
N GLU A 283 -3.24 33.11 -1.06
CA GLU A 283 -4.17 31.98 -1.16
C GLU A 283 -5.59 32.39 -0.73
N PRO A 284 -6.59 32.32 -1.64
CA PRO A 284 -7.98 32.68 -1.34
C PRO A 284 -8.68 31.76 -0.33
N LEU A 285 -8.22 30.51 -0.16
CA LEU A 285 -8.88 29.55 0.74
C LEU A 285 -8.80 29.94 2.22
N TYR A 286 -7.74 30.63 2.66
CA TYR A 286 -7.63 31.08 4.06
C TYR A 286 -8.66 32.15 4.44
N PRO A 287 -8.76 33.31 3.73
CA PRO A 287 -9.79 34.29 4.01
C PRO A 287 -11.19 33.73 3.72
N PHE A 288 -11.35 32.79 2.78
CA PHE A 288 -12.62 32.10 2.60
C PHE A 288 -13.03 31.30 3.85
N ALA A 289 -12.16 30.42 4.35
CA ALA A 289 -12.46 29.60 5.53
C ALA A 289 -12.75 30.47 6.76
N ALA A 290 -11.95 31.53 6.98
CA ALA A 290 -12.17 32.48 8.07
C ALA A 290 -13.51 33.21 7.93
N GLY A 291 -13.88 33.64 6.72
CA GLY A 291 -15.15 34.32 6.46
C GLY A 291 -16.37 33.41 6.64
N THR A 292 -16.27 32.15 6.22
CA THR A 292 -17.31 31.13 6.44
C THR A 292 -17.52 30.85 7.94
N ILE A 293 -16.43 30.71 8.71
CA ILE A 293 -16.52 30.55 10.17
C ILE A 293 -17.17 31.78 10.81
N ALA A 294 -16.72 32.99 10.47
CA ALA A 294 -17.29 34.23 11.00
C ALA A 294 -18.79 34.36 10.67
N ARG A 295 -19.21 33.95 9.47
CA ARG A 295 -20.63 33.91 9.09
C ARG A 295 -21.42 32.97 10.00
N ARG A 296 -20.91 31.77 10.29
CA ARG A 296 -21.59 30.80 11.17
C ARG A 296 -21.72 31.31 12.60
N GLU A 297 -20.73 32.07 13.07
CA GLU A 297 -20.69 32.73 14.38
C GLU A 297 -21.59 34.00 14.44
N GLY A 298 -22.09 34.49 13.29
CA GLY A 298 -22.90 35.71 13.22
C GLY A 298 -22.09 37.02 13.10
N ASP A 299 -20.76 36.96 13.03
CA ASP A 299 -19.91 38.12 12.77
C ASP A 299 -19.90 38.45 11.26
N PHE A 300 -20.99 39.09 10.81
CA PHE A 300 -21.21 39.41 9.40
C PHE A 300 -20.23 40.45 8.84
N GLU A 301 -19.73 41.36 9.66
CA GLU A 301 -18.76 42.36 9.23
C GLU A 301 -17.42 41.72 8.89
N THR A 302 -16.93 40.83 9.76
CA THR A 302 -15.73 40.06 9.47
C THR A 302 -15.95 39.09 8.32
N ALA A 303 -17.12 38.43 8.27
CA ALA A 303 -17.46 37.51 7.20
C ALA A 303 -17.42 38.19 5.82
N GLU A 304 -18.08 39.35 5.67
CA GLU A 304 -18.10 40.11 4.42
C GLU A 304 -16.68 40.54 4.03
N ARG A 305 -15.92 41.13 4.97
CA ARG A 305 -14.54 41.58 4.71
C ARG A 305 -13.63 40.44 4.24
N ARG A 306 -13.73 39.28 4.88
CA ARG A 306 -12.90 38.10 4.57
C ARG A 306 -13.33 37.43 3.26
N LEU A 307 -14.62 37.25 3.01
CA LEU A 307 -15.12 36.67 1.75
C LEU A 307 -14.91 37.61 0.56
N ALA A 308 -15.05 38.92 0.74
CA ALA A 308 -14.71 39.91 -0.28
C ALA A 308 -13.22 39.86 -0.63
N ARG A 309 -12.34 39.68 0.37
CA ARG A 309 -10.90 39.46 0.13
C ARG A 309 -10.65 38.16 -0.66
N ALA A 310 -11.31 37.07 -0.31
CA ALA A 310 -11.21 35.81 -1.04
C ALA A 310 -11.68 35.97 -2.51
N ALA A 311 -12.77 36.70 -2.74
CA ALA A 311 -13.30 36.99 -4.07
C ALA A 311 -12.35 37.89 -4.88
N ALA A 312 -11.66 38.84 -4.25
CA ALA A 312 -10.66 39.66 -4.90
C ALA A 312 -9.41 38.85 -5.30
N LEU A 313 -8.98 37.90 -4.46
CA LEU A 313 -7.85 37.01 -4.74
C LEU A 313 -8.17 35.98 -5.84
N ARG A 314 -9.43 35.50 -5.91
CA ARG A 314 -9.89 34.58 -6.95
C ARG A 314 -11.27 35.00 -7.48
N PRO A 315 -11.30 35.93 -8.46
CA PRO A 315 -12.56 36.43 -9.01
C PRO A 315 -13.32 35.32 -9.76
N ASN A 316 -14.63 35.54 -9.95
CA ASN A 316 -15.53 34.63 -10.68
C ASN A 316 -15.56 33.19 -10.13
N THR A 317 -15.43 33.03 -8.81
CA THR A 317 -15.47 31.72 -8.15
C THR A 317 -16.84 31.48 -7.53
N ALA A 318 -17.62 30.55 -8.09
CA ALA A 318 -19.01 30.32 -7.68
C ALA A 318 -19.19 30.05 -6.17
N TRP A 319 -18.38 29.18 -5.57
CA TRP A 319 -18.50 28.88 -4.13
C TRP A 319 -18.10 30.06 -3.24
N ILE A 320 -17.15 30.92 -3.65
CA ILE A 320 -16.83 32.15 -2.90
C ILE A 320 -17.98 33.16 -3.00
N LEU A 321 -18.46 33.42 -4.22
CA LEU A 321 -19.54 34.36 -4.50
C LEU A 321 -20.86 33.93 -3.82
N THR A 322 -21.15 32.63 -3.79
CA THR A 322 -22.30 32.08 -3.07
C THR A 322 -22.20 32.39 -1.59
N ASN A 323 -21.04 32.15 -0.96
CA ASN A 323 -20.91 32.43 0.47
C ASN A 323 -20.90 33.92 0.80
N LEU A 324 -20.38 34.77 -0.09
CA LEU A 324 -20.52 36.23 0.04
C LEU A 324 -21.99 36.65 -0.04
N GLY A 325 -22.75 36.08 -0.98
CA GLY A 325 -24.21 36.22 -1.05
C GLY A 325 -24.91 35.74 0.22
N ASN A 326 -24.45 34.64 0.83
CA ASN A 326 -24.98 34.13 2.10
C ASN A 326 -24.82 35.15 3.23
N VAL A 327 -23.71 35.91 3.26
CA VAL A 327 -23.53 37.00 4.23
C VAL A 327 -24.50 38.14 3.95
N HIS A 328 -24.67 38.56 2.69
CA HIS A 328 -25.64 39.61 2.35
C HIS A 328 -27.08 39.21 2.67
N PHE A 329 -27.45 37.96 2.38
CA PHE A 329 -28.76 37.41 2.73
C PHE A 329 -29.00 37.42 4.24
N ALA A 330 -27.99 37.03 5.03
CA ALA A 330 -28.04 37.07 6.48
C ALA A 330 -28.18 38.48 7.06
N ARG A 331 -27.62 39.49 6.36
CA ARG A 331 -27.78 40.92 6.67
C ARG A 331 -29.07 41.53 6.12
N GLU A 332 -29.95 40.71 5.52
CA GLU A 332 -31.18 41.13 4.85
C GLU A 332 -30.98 42.07 3.65
N ASP A 333 -29.75 42.20 3.16
CA ASP A 333 -29.43 42.90 1.91
C ASP A 333 -29.67 41.96 0.71
N TYR A 334 -30.95 41.73 0.43
CA TYR A 334 -31.36 40.79 -0.61
C TYR A 334 -30.95 41.25 -2.02
N ALA A 335 -30.72 42.55 -2.23
CA ALA A 335 -30.25 43.08 -3.51
C ALA A 335 -28.81 42.63 -3.80
N ARG A 336 -27.88 42.85 -2.85
CA ARG A 336 -26.50 42.39 -2.99
C ARG A 336 -26.39 40.86 -2.93
N ALA A 337 -27.24 40.20 -2.15
CA ALA A 337 -27.31 38.74 -2.13
C ALA A 337 -27.66 38.18 -3.51
N ARG A 338 -28.71 38.72 -4.14
CA ARG A 338 -29.14 38.34 -5.49
C ARG A 338 -28.02 38.53 -6.52
N GLU A 339 -27.37 39.69 -6.54
CA GLU A 339 -26.27 39.97 -7.47
C GLU A 339 -25.11 38.96 -7.32
N ALA A 340 -24.73 38.66 -6.08
CA ALA A 340 -23.67 37.70 -5.78
C ALA A 340 -24.06 36.28 -6.22
N TYR A 341 -25.30 35.84 -5.97
CA TYR A 341 -25.75 34.52 -6.39
C TYR A 341 -25.96 34.41 -7.91
N GLU A 342 -26.46 35.44 -8.58
CA GLU A 342 -26.55 35.49 -10.05
C GLU A 342 -25.16 35.39 -10.68
N SER A 343 -24.18 36.09 -10.11
CA SER A 343 -22.78 35.99 -10.53
C SER A 343 -22.20 34.60 -10.28
N ALA A 344 -22.53 33.97 -9.14
CA ALA A 344 -22.13 32.60 -8.83
C ALA A 344 -22.75 31.57 -9.79
N ALA A 345 -24.03 31.72 -10.13
CA ALA A 345 -24.74 30.87 -11.09
C ALA A 345 -24.19 31.03 -12.51
N LYS A 346 -23.79 32.24 -12.91
CA LYS A 346 -23.07 32.48 -14.18
C LYS A 346 -21.70 31.80 -14.19
N ALA A 347 -20.96 31.88 -13.07
CA ALA A 347 -19.64 31.27 -12.93
C ALA A 347 -19.69 29.74 -12.97
N ALA A 348 -20.71 29.14 -12.37
CA ALA A 348 -20.93 27.69 -12.39
C ALA A 348 -22.43 27.35 -12.54
N PRO A 349 -22.95 27.24 -13.77
CA PRO A 349 -24.37 27.01 -14.03
C PRO A 349 -24.94 25.66 -13.55
N ARG A 350 -24.06 24.76 -13.07
CA ARG A 350 -24.45 23.45 -12.53
C ARG A 350 -24.25 23.35 -11.01
N ALA A 351 -23.84 24.44 -10.35
CA ALA A 351 -23.78 24.48 -8.90
C ALA A 351 -25.20 24.62 -8.35
N VAL A 352 -25.55 23.81 -7.35
CA VAL A 352 -26.92 23.74 -6.82
C VAL A 352 -27.19 24.91 -5.87
N GLU A 353 -26.17 25.29 -5.11
CA GLU A 353 -26.23 26.26 -4.03
C GLU A 353 -26.66 27.66 -4.52
N PRO A 354 -26.09 28.24 -5.61
CA PRO A 354 -26.55 29.52 -6.12
C PRO A 354 -28.03 29.54 -6.50
N HIS A 355 -28.53 28.51 -7.18
CA HIS A 355 -29.93 28.42 -7.61
C HIS A 355 -30.88 28.28 -6.41
N PHE A 356 -30.55 27.41 -5.46
CA PHE A 356 -31.34 27.30 -4.23
C PHE A 356 -31.36 28.62 -3.44
N ASN A 357 -30.21 29.28 -3.30
CA ASN A 357 -30.12 30.53 -2.54
C ASN A 357 -30.78 31.71 -3.27
N LEU A 358 -30.75 31.74 -4.60
CA LEU A 358 -31.56 32.67 -5.38
C LEU A 358 -33.04 32.47 -5.13
N ALA A 359 -33.52 31.22 -5.10
CA ALA A 359 -34.93 30.94 -4.80
C ALA A 359 -35.35 31.48 -3.42
N GLN A 360 -34.51 31.29 -2.40
CA GLN A 360 -34.73 31.86 -1.06
C GLN A 360 -34.73 33.39 -1.09
N THR A 361 -33.78 33.99 -1.82
CA THR A 361 -33.65 35.45 -1.93
C THR A 361 -34.86 36.07 -2.65
N TYR A 362 -35.29 35.47 -3.76
CA TYR A 362 -36.47 35.90 -4.49
C TYR A 362 -37.74 35.76 -3.65
N THR A 363 -37.85 34.70 -2.85
CA THR A 363 -38.96 34.53 -1.91
C THR A 363 -39.00 35.67 -0.89
N LYS A 364 -37.85 36.07 -0.34
CA LYS A 364 -37.75 37.23 0.58
C LYS A 364 -38.08 38.56 -0.10
N GLN A 365 -37.81 38.68 -1.39
CA GLN A 365 -38.18 39.84 -2.22
C GLN A 365 -39.62 39.78 -2.77
N LEU A 366 -40.39 38.74 -2.45
CA LEU A 366 -41.75 38.50 -2.95
C LEU A 366 -41.84 38.28 -4.48
N LEU A 367 -40.74 37.89 -5.11
CA LEU A 367 -40.61 37.56 -6.54
C LEU A 367 -40.85 36.05 -6.76
N PHE A 368 -42.09 35.60 -6.59
CA PHE A 368 -42.41 34.16 -6.54
C PHE A 368 -42.21 33.42 -7.87
N ALA A 369 -42.36 34.09 -9.02
CA ALA A 369 -42.16 33.45 -10.32
C ALA A 369 -40.68 33.10 -10.53
N GLU A 370 -39.78 34.04 -10.22
CA GLU A 370 -38.33 33.85 -10.20
C GLU A 370 -37.94 32.78 -9.20
N ALA A 371 -38.47 32.84 -7.98
CA ALA A 371 -38.19 31.86 -6.92
C ALA A 371 -38.49 30.44 -7.37
N ASN A 372 -39.67 30.20 -7.96
CA ASN A 372 -40.07 28.88 -8.45
C ASN A 372 -39.19 28.38 -9.60
N ARG A 373 -38.74 29.25 -10.50
CA ARG A 373 -37.81 28.88 -11.58
C ARG A 373 -36.47 28.40 -11.01
N GLU A 374 -35.89 29.18 -10.11
CA GLU A 374 -34.60 28.87 -9.50
C GLU A 374 -34.67 27.62 -8.61
N GLN A 375 -35.77 27.45 -7.87
CA GLN A 375 -36.04 26.26 -7.07
C GLN A 375 -36.13 25.00 -7.95
N SER A 376 -36.84 25.10 -9.09
CA SER A 376 -36.96 23.99 -10.05
C SER A 376 -35.60 23.63 -10.66
N MET A 377 -34.77 24.63 -10.97
CA MET A 377 -33.40 24.42 -11.45
C MET A 377 -32.54 23.71 -10.40
N ALA A 378 -32.57 24.18 -9.14
CA ALA A 378 -31.82 23.54 -8.06
C ALA A 378 -32.24 22.06 -7.86
N SER A 379 -33.54 21.78 -7.86
CA SER A 379 -34.08 20.42 -7.73
C SER A 379 -33.73 19.53 -8.93
N ALA A 380 -33.67 20.09 -10.15
CA ALA A 380 -33.23 19.35 -11.34
C ALA A 380 -31.74 18.99 -11.29
N LEU A 381 -30.90 19.86 -10.71
CA LEU A 381 -29.47 19.61 -10.55
C LEU A 381 -29.17 18.58 -9.44
N ALA A 382 -29.85 18.66 -8.29
CA ALA A 382 -29.66 17.71 -7.19
C ALA A 382 -30.89 17.60 -6.29
N PHE A 383 -31.87 16.79 -6.70
CA PHE A 383 -33.13 16.57 -5.98
C PHE A 383 -32.93 16.19 -4.51
N ASP A 384 -32.13 15.17 -4.23
CA ASP A 384 -31.92 14.69 -2.86
C ASP A 384 -31.30 15.76 -1.96
N ARG A 385 -30.31 16.50 -2.47
CA ARG A 385 -29.64 17.57 -1.71
C ARG A 385 -30.59 18.71 -1.36
N VAL A 386 -31.44 19.10 -2.31
CA VAL A 386 -32.46 20.14 -2.10
C VAL A 386 -33.51 19.66 -1.10
N ARG A 387 -34.01 18.44 -1.26
CA ARG A 387 -34.96 17.83 -0.32
C ARG A 387 -34.41 17.79 1.10
N ASP A 388 -33.17 17.35 1.26
CA ASP A 388 -32.53 17.21 2.56
C ASP A 388 -32.30 18.57 3.22
N MET A 389 -31.89 19.59 2.44
CA MET A 389 -31.81 20.97 2.91
C MET A 389 -33.18 21.53 3.34
N SER A 390 -34.23 21.31 2.54
CA SER A 390 -35.59 21.76 2.88
C SER A 390 -36.12 21.10 4.16
N ARG A 391 -35.74 19.84 4.45
CA ARG A 391 -36.12 19.15 5.68
C ARG A 391 -35.48 19.77 6.93
N ILE A 392 -34.22 20.19 6.83
CA ILE A 392 -33.53 20.86 7.93
C ILE A 392 -33.72 22.37 7.92
N SER A 393 -34.45 22.93 6.96
CA SER A 393 -34.63 24.36 6.82
C SER A 393 -35.37 24.94 8.03
N ALA A 394 -34.83 26.01 8.59
CA ALA A 394 -35.39 26.66 9.76
C ALA A 394 -34.93 28.15 9.78
N PRO A 395 -35.66 29.06 10.45
CA PRO A 395 -35.39 30.50 10.37
C PRO A 395 -34.05 30.94 11.01
N GLN A 396 -33.27 30.01 11.55
CA GLN A 396 -31.90 30.27 12.01
C GLN A 396 -30.96 30.54 10.83
N LEU A 397 -29.98 31.40 11.08
CA LEU A 397 -28.95 31.85 10.15
C LEU A 397 -28.34 30.73 9.29
N ASN A 398 -27.91 29.64 9.91
CA ASN A 398 -27.17 28.56 9.24
C ASN A 398 -28.06 27.53 8.54
N ARG A 399 -29.37 27.74 8.51
CA ARG A 399 -30.36 26.74 8.03
C ARG A 399 -31.32 27.30 6.98
N THR A 400 -31.10 28.51 6.49
CA THR A 400 -31.94 29.14 5.45
C THR A 400 -31.34 29.01 4.05
N VAL A 401 -30.02 29.13 3.92
CA VAL A 401 -29.29 29.11 2.65
C VAL A 401 -28.27 27.98 2.63
N MET A 402 -28.02 27.41 1.45
CA MET A 402 -26.99 26.41 1.26
C MET A 402 -25.61 27.04 1.31
N GLU A 403 -24.74 26.47 2.11
CA GLU A 403 -23.32 26.80 2.09
C GLU A 403 -22.63 26.07 0.93
N ALA A 404 -21.86 26.81 0.13
CA ALA A 404 -21.09 26.23 -0.96
C ALA A 404 -19.67 25.87 -0.49
N MET A 405 -19.28 24.61 -0.67
CA MET A 405 -17.94 24.14 -0.31
C MET A 405 -16.99 24.25 -1.52
N PRO A 406 -15.68 24.50 -1.30
CA PRO A 406 -14.71 24.40 -2.37
C PRO A 406 -14.68 22.95 -2.90
N PRO A 407 -14.51 22.75 -4.22
CA PRO A 407 -14.38 21.40 -4.75
C PRO A 407 -13.09 20.75 -4.23
N ALA A 408 -13.08 19.42 -4.09
CA ALA A 408 -11.91 18.67 -3.64
C ALA A 408 -10.64 19.00 -4.47
N GLN A 409 -10.80 19.34 -5.76
CA GLN A 409 -9.70 19.78 -6.61
C GLN A 409 -8.97 21.02 -6.07
N ALA A 410 -9.69 22.00 -5.51
CA ALA A 410 -9.06 23.21 -4.95
C ALA A 410 -8.18 22.87 -3.74
N LEU A 411 -8.60 21.89 -2.93
CA LEU A 411 -7.83 21.38 -1.79
C LEU A 411 -6.59 20.61 -2.27
N TRP A 412 -6.73 19.76 -3.29
CA TRP A 412 -5.59 19.07 -3.92
C TRP A 412 -4.58 20.03 -4.56
N ASP A 413 -5.04 21.12 -5.18
CA ASP A 413 -4.18 22.15 -5.76
C ASP A 413 -3.34 22.84 -4.67
N LEU A 414 -3.97 23.19 -3.54
CA LEU A 414 -3.28 23.74 -2.38
C LEU A 414 -2.29 22.73 -1.77
N ALA A 415 -2.70 21.47 -1.63
CA ALA A 415 -1.86 20.40 -1.11
C ALA A 415 -0.59 20.22 -1.95
N ARG A 416 -0.71 20.32 -3.29
CA ARG A 416 0.43 20.19 -4.23
C ARG A 416 1.40 21.35 -4.11
N ARG A 417 0.90 22.59 -3.99
CA ARG A 417 1.75 23.78 -3.82
C ARG A 417 2.52 23.76 -2.51
N THR A 418 1.89 23.29 -1.43
CA THR A 418 2.44 23.28 -0.06
C THR A 418 3.17 21.98 0.28
N ALA A 419 3.18 20.99 -0.61
CA ALA A 419 3.84 19.70 -0.38
C ALA A 419 5.36 19.81 -0.12
N PRO A 420 6.13 20.57 -0.93
CA PRO A 420 7.60 20.62 -0.80
C PRO A 420 8.08 21.10 0.58
N GLU A 421 7.36 22.05 1.18
CA GLU A 421 7.67 22.61 2.51
C GLU A 421 7.55 21.57 3.63
N ARG A 422 6.75 20.52 3.42
CA ARG A 422 6.46 19.48 4.41
C ARG A 422 7.35 18.25 4.31
N GLY A 423 8.08 18.06 3.21
CA GLY A 423 8.73 16.79 2.89
C GLY A 423 9.72 16.28 3.95
N ILE A 424 10.36 17.18 4.68
CA ILE A 424 11.30 16.81 5.75
C ILE A 424 10.55 16.37 7.02
N ALA A 425 9.57 17.16 7.48
CA ALA A 425 8.77 16.85 8.67
C ALA A 425 7.91 15.59 8.48
N ALA A 426 7.35 15.39 7.28
CA ALA A 426 6.51 14.24 6.94
C ALA A 426 7.28 12.90 6.94
N THR A 427 8.59 12.92 6.69
CA THR A 427 9.44 11.72 6.74
C THR A 427 9.66 11.27 8.18
N GLN A 428 9.89 12.23 9.08
CA GLN A 428 10.16 11.98 10.50
C GLN A 428 8.92 11.51 11.27
N SER A 429 7.72 11.92 10.84
CA SER A 429 6.46 11.52 11.48
C SER A 429 5.95 10.14 11.08
N ASN A 430 6.51 9.51 10.04
CA ASN A 430 6.14 8.16 9.60
C ASN A 430 7.27 7.14 9.91
N PRO A 431 7.06 6.20 10.86
CA PRO A 431 8.06 5.19 11.22
C PRO A 431 8.53 4.34 10.03
N TYR A 432 7.64 4.05 9.08
CA TYR A 432 7.97 3.25 7.90
C TYR A 432 8.86 4.01 6.91
N LEU A 433 8.61 5.30 6.71
CA LEU A 433 9.46 6.13 5.85
C LEU A 433 10.84 6.34 6.47
N THR A 434 10.89 6.61 7.79
CA THR A 434 12.14 6.68 8.54
C THR A 434 12.91 5.36 8.45
N PHE A 435 12.23 4.22 8.53
CA PHE A 435 12.85 2.90 8.33
C PHE A 435 13.45 2.75 6.92
N LEU A 436 12.72 3.14 5.88
CA LEU A 436 13.22 3.10 4.49
C LEU A 436 14.40 4.04 4.26
N GLU A 437 14.37 5.24 4.84
CA GLU A 437 15.47 6.20 4.77
C GLU A 437 16.75 5.64 5.40
N ARG A 438 16.65 4.90 6.51
CA ARG A 438 17.81 4.22 7.13
C ARG A 438 18.39 3.09 6.28
N LEU A 439 17.62 2.51 5.36
CA LEU A 439 18.12 1.44 4.48
C LEU A 439 18.97 1.97 3.34
N ALA A 440 18.71 3.20 2.89
CA ALA A 440 19.36 3.82 1.73
C ALA A 440 20.37 4.89 2.15
N PRO A 441 21.47 5.07 1.41
CA PRO A 441 22.35 6.23 1.62
C PRO A 441 21.60 7.55 1.33
N PRO A 442 21.95 8.65 2.01
CA PRO A 442 21.28 9.94 1.82
C PRO A 442 21.57 10.53 0.42
N PRO A 443 20.64 11.29 -0.17
CA PRO A 443 20.88 12.03 -1.41
C PRO A 443 21.80 13.24 -1.18
N PRO A 444 22.61 13.66 -2.18
CA PRO A 444 22.74 13.11 -3.52
C PRO A 444 23.74 11.94 -3.62
N PHE A 445 24.42 11.59 -2.51
CA PHE A 445 25.46 10.56 -2.49
C PHE A 445 24.95 9.21 -3.00
N ALA A 446 23.68 8.88 -2.78
CA ALA A 446 23.08 7.63 -3.23
C ALA A 446 23.28 7.30 -4.71
N ILE A 447 23.17 8.28 -5.62
CA ILE A 447 23.31 8.04 -7.07
C ILE A 447 24.75 7.62 -7.37
N PHE A 448 25.71 8.47 -7.05
CA PHE A 448 27.12 8.23 -7.36
C PHE A 448 27.67 7.02 -6.59
N PHE A 449 27.31 6.92 -5.31
CA PHE A 449 27.80 5.86 -4.44
C PHE A 449 27.28 4.48 -4.86
N LEU A 450 25.98 4.29 -5.04
CA LEU A 450 25.44 2.97 -5.40
C LEU A 450 25.86 2.54 -6.80
N VAL A 451 25.92 3.47 -7.75
CA VAL A 451 26.38 3.17 -9.12
C VAL A 451 27.87 2.83 -9.14
N ALA A 452 28.72 3.64 -8.50
CA ALA A 452 30.16 3.36 -8.42
C ALA A 452 30.44 2.03 -7.69
N LEU A 453 29.74 1.78 -6.59
CA LEU A 453 29.83 0.53 -5.83
C LEU A 453 29.46 -0.68 -6.70
N PHE A 454 28.34 -0.60 -7.43
CA PHE A 454 27.93 -1.67 -8.33
C PHE A 454 28.92 -1.90 -9.46
N LEU A 455 29.37 -0.84 -10.14
CA LEU A 455 30.31 -0.95 -11.26
C LEU A 455 31.66 -1.50 -10.83
N PHE A 456 32.20 -1.03 -9.71
CA PHE A 456 33.46 -1.52 -9.15
C PHE A 456 33.38 -3.02 -8.84
N PHE A 457 32.37 -3.44 -8.08
CA PHE A 457 32.21 -4.86 -7.71
C PHE A 457 31.76 -5.74 -8.87
N SER A 458 31.06 -5.19 -9.87
CA SER A 458 30.76 -5.91 -11.12
C SER A 458 32.02 -6.13 -11.95
N GLY A 459 32.88 -5.13 -12.09
CA GLY A 459 34.19 -5.26 -12.73
C GLY A 459 35.05 -6.32 -12.03
N LEU A 460 35.16 -6.24 -10.70
CA LEU A 460 35.86 -7.23 -9.90
C LEU A 460 35.26 -8.64 -10.06
N GLY A 461 33.94 -8.77 -9.99
CA GLY A 461 33.22 -10.03 -10.19
C GLY A 461 33.46 -10.64 -11.58
N GLN A 462 33.48 -9.83 -12.64
CA GLN A 462 33.79 -10.29 -13.99
C GLN A 462 35.24 -10.75 -14.15
N ILE A 463 36.20 -10.03 -13.57
CA ILE A 463 37.62 -10.42 -13.57
C ILE A 463 37.79 -11.76 -12.87
N LEU A 464 37.23 -11.89 -11.65
CA LEU A 464 37.26 -13.11 -10.86
C LEU A 464 36.58 -14.29 -11.59
N GLY A 465 35.44 -14.04 -12.23
CA GLY A 465 34.68 -15.05 -12.98
C GLY A 465 35.37 -15.55 -14.25
N ARG A 466 36.05 -14.67 -15.00
CA ARG A 466 36.82 -15.04 -16.21
C ARG A 466 38.07 -15.85 -15.86
N ALA A 467 38.75 -15.51 -14.77
CA ALA A 467 39.96 -16.20 -14.34
C ALA A 467 39.67 -17.63 -13.84
N LEU A 468 38.48 -17.89 -13.27
CA LEU A 468 38.22 -19.06 -12.44
C LEU A 468 36.88 -19.73 -12.78
N ALA A 469 36.93 -20.76 -13.63
CA ALA A 469 35.74 -21.52 -14.03
C ALA A 469 35.25 -22.46 -12.92
N THR A 470 34.06 -22.19 -12.36
CA THR A 470 33.35 -23.13 -11.48
C THR A 470 32.50 -24.11 -12.29
N LEU A 471 32.54 -25.38 -11.88
CA LEU A 471 31.85 -26.51 -12.51
C LEU A 471 30.81 -27.08 -11.54
N HIS A 472 29.87 -27.88 -12.07
CA HIS A 472 28.93 -28.63 -11.25
C HIS A 472 29.33 -30.10 -11.23
N CYS A 473 29.22 -30.75 -10.07
CA CYS A 473 29.40 -32.19 -9.99
C CYS A 473 28.33 -32.90 -10.82
N SER A 474 28.76 -33.78 -11.72
CA SER A 474 27.88 -34.50 -12.65
C SER A 474 26.86 -35.39 -11.92
N ASN A 475 27.19 -35.85 -10.71
CA ASN A 475 26.31 -36.68 -9.88
C ASN A 475 25.42 -35.85 -8.95
N CYS A 476 26.00 -35.15 -7.97
CA CYS A 476 25.23 -34.48 -6.92
C CYS A 476 24.95 -32.99 -7.18
N GLN A 477 25.41 -32.44 -8.30
CA GLN A 477 25.27 -31.02 -8.69
C GLN A 477 25.89 -30.00 -7.72
N LYS A 478 26.74 -30.45 -6.78
CA LYS A 478 27.51 -29.56 -5.91
C LYS A 478 28.48 -28.73 -6.76
N VAL A 479 28.56 -27.43 -6.50
CA VAL A 479 29.54 -26.52 -7.12
C VAL A 479 30.96 -26.96 -6.73
N VAL A 480 31.87 -26.99 -7.70
CA VAL A 480 33.29 -27.32 -7.53
C VAL A 480 34.14 -26.37 -8.36
N CYS A 481 35.33 -26.02 -7.88
CA CYS A 481 36.33 -25.24 -8.63
C CYS A 481 37.38 -26.14 -9.30
N ARG A 482 38.31 -25.57 -10.09
CA ARG A 482 39.36 -26.34 -10.78
C ARG A 482 40.26 -27.13 -9.83
N ARG A 483 40.46 -26.64 -8.60
CA ARG A 483 41.24 -27.34 -7.55
C ARG A 483 40.46 -28.41 -6.79
N CYS A 484 39.13 -28.34 -6.82
CA CYS A 484 38.24 -29.24 -6.07
C CYS A 484 37.59 -30.33 -6.94
N VAL A 485 37.76 -30.25 -8.26
CA VAL A 485 37.18 -31.20 -9.20
C VAL A 485 38.07 -32.43 -9.37
N TYR A 486 37.45 -33.60 -9.32
CA TYR A 486 38.07 -34.85 -9.75
C TYR A 486 37.46 -35.27 -11.08
N ARG A 487 38.30 -35.55 -12.08
CA ARG A 487 37.84 -35.99 -13.39
C ARG A 487 37.90 -37.51 -13.48
N MET A 488 36.78 -38.12 -13.85
CA MET A 488 36.68 -39.55 -14.14
C MET A 488 35.81 -39.71 -15.38
N GLN A 489 36.30 -40.42 -16.41
CA GLN A 489 35.59 -40.61 -17.69
C GLN A 489 35.05 -39.30 -18.28
N GLN A 490 35.90 -38.27 -18.37
CA GLN A 490 35.55 -36.93 -18.87
C GLN A 490 34.44 -36.18 -18.09
N ARG A 491 34.00 -36.68 -16.92
CA ARG A 491 33.00 -36.04 -16.07
C ARG A 491 33.62 -35.44 -14.81
N ALA A 492 33.08 -34.31 -14.36
CA ALA A 492 33.49 -33.61 -13.16
C ALA A 492 32.77 -34.17 -11.91
N PHE A 493 33.53 -34.62 -10.91
CA PHE A 493 33.02 -35.09 -9.62
C PHE A 493 33.54 -34.22 -8.48
N CYS A 494 32.72 -34.05 -7.44
CA CYS A 494 33.17 -33.47 -6.18
C CYS A 494 33.91 -34.50 -5.33
N ASP A 495 34.75 -34.03 -4.41
CA ASP A 495 35.54 -34.84 -3.48
C ASP A 495 34.72 -35.96 -2.81
N GLY A 496 33.52 -35.65 -2.31
CA GLY A 496 32.67 -36.64 -1.65
C GLY A 496 32.03 -37.68 -2.59
N CYS A 497 31.81 -37.37 -3.87
CA CYS A 497 31.34 -38.36 -4.85
C CYS A 497 32.50 -39.20 -5.39
N PHE A 498 33.67 -38.59 -5.58
CA PHE A 498 34.87 -39.29 -6.02
C PHE A 498 35.39 -40.25 -4.95
N ALA A 499 35.49 -39.82 -3.69
CA ALA A 499 35.91 -40.67 -2.57
C ALA A 499 35.00 -41.89 -2.39
N ALA A 500 33.72 -41.79 -2.76
CA ALA A 500 32.78 -42.91 -2.69
C ALA A 500 33.03 -44.01 -3.73
N VAL A 501 33.71 -43.66 -4.81
CA VAL A 501 33.93 -44.54 -5.98
C VAL A 501 35.41 -44.92 -6.13
N LYS A 502 36.31 -44.19 -5.47
CA LYS A 502 37.75 -44.42 -5.51
C LYS A 502 38.08 -45.86 -5.10
N GLY A 503 38.69 -46.62 -6.01
CA GLY A 503 39.14 -48.00 -5.76
C GLY A 503 38.14 -49.10 -6.13
N LEU A 504 36.94 -48.78 -6.62
CA LEU A 504 35.96 -49.77 -7.06
C LEU A 504 36.27 -50.27 -8.47
N LYS A 505 36.34 -51.61 -8.63
CA LYS A 505 36.48 -52.26 -9.95
C LYS A 505 35.14 -52.62 -10.60
N SER A 506 34.07 -52.80 -9.81
CA SER A 506 32.73 -53.13 -10.32
C SER A 506 31.95 -51.87 -10.75
N MET A 507 31.50 -51.88 -12.01
CA MET A 507 30.68 -50.80 -12.59
C MET A 507 29.30 -50.71 -11.94
N GLU A 508 28.73 -51.85 -11.57
CA GLU A 508 27.38 -51.96 -11.03
C GLU A 508 27.30 -51.40 -9.60
N PHE A 509 28.31 -51.73 -8.78
CA PHE A 509 28.44 -51.21 -7.43
C PHE A 509 28.71 -49.70 -7.42
N THR A 510 29.52 -49.21 -8.36
CA THR A 510 29.76 -47.78 -8.59
C THR A 510 28.44 -47.05 -8.89
N ARG A 511 27.62 -47.60 -9.78
CA ARG A 511 26.32 -47.04 -10.14
C ARG A 511 25.39 -46.99 -8.93
N LEU A 512 25.32 -48.06 -8.14
CA LEU A 512 24.48 -48.11 -6.94
C LEU A 512 24.84 -47.00 -5.92
N LEU A 513 26.13 -46.84 -5.61
CA LEU A 513 26.60 -45.84 -4.65
C LEU A 513 26.38 -44.40 -5.13
N LEU A 514 26.66 -44.12 -6.41
CA LEU A 514 26.42 -42.80 -6.99
C LEU A 514 24.92 -42.47 -7.00
N THR A 515 24.06 -43.44 -7.33
CA THR A 515 22.60 -43.26 -7.30
C THR A 515 22.09 -43.01 -5.88
N GLY A 516 22.63 -43.71 -4.87
CA GLY A 516 22.30 -43.49 -3.47
C GLY A 516 22.74 -42.10 -2.96
N ARG A 517 23.89 -41.60 -3.42
CA ARG A 517 24.37 -40.24 -3.11
C ARG A 517 23.58 -39.16 -3.83
N ASP A 518 23.25 -39.36 -5.11
CA ASP A 518 22.40 -38.43 -5.86
C ASP A 518 21.02 -38.31 -5.19
N ARG A 519 20.39 -39.44 -4.81
CA ARG A 519 19.13 -39.43 -4.04
C ARG A 519 19.25 -38.65 -2.73
N ARG A 520 20.34 -38.82 -1.96
CA ARG A 520 20.58 -38.06 -0.72
C ARG A 520 20.79 -36.57 -1.00
N ALA A 521 21.55 -36.21 -2.03
CA ALA A 521 21.79 -34.83 -2.42
C ALA A 521 20.52 -34.15 -2.97
N ALA A 522 19.72 -34.88 -3.74
CA ALA A 522 18.41 -34.45 -4.21
C ALA A 522 17.47 -34.21 -3.02
N ARG A 523 17.39 -35.13 -2.05
CA ARG A 523 16.59 -34.94 -0.83
C ARG A 523 17.01 -33.70 -0.05
N ARG A 524 18.31 -33.46 0.14
CA ARG A 524 18.82 -32.24 0.81
C ARG A 524 18.43 -30.97 0.06
N ARG A 525 18.57 -30.94 -1.27
CA ARG A 525 18.17 -29.78 -2.09
C ARG A 525 16.67 -29.53 -1.99
N THR A 526 15.86 -30.57 -2.20
CA THR A 526 14.40 -30.46 -2.07
C THR A 526 13.98 -30.08 -0.66
N PHE A 527 14.69 -30.51 0.38
CA PHE A 527 14.41 -30.11 1.76
C PHE A 527 14.60 -28.61 1.95
N TRP A 528 15.75 -28.05 1.56
CA TRP A 528 16.00 -26.62 1.69
C TRP A 528 15.06 -25.77 0.82
N GLU A 529 14.77 -26.20 -0.41
CA GLU A 529 13.80 -25.54 -1.28
C GLU A 529 12.38 -25.55 -0.68
N THR A 530 12.01 -26.64 -0.02
CA THR A 530 10.69 -26.78 0.61
C THR A 530 10.62 -25.97 1.90
N ALA A 531 11.64 -26.05 2.75
CA ALA A 531 11.74 -25.28 3.98
C ALA A 531 11.71 -23.78 3.72
N THR A 532 12.45 -23.29 2.72
CA THR A 532 12.44 -21.87 2.33
C THR A 532 11.13 -21.44 1.69
N THR A 533 10.48 -22.30 0.91
CA THR A 533 9.12 -22.03 0.39
C THR A 533 8.09 -21.99 1.52
N PHE A 534 8.27 -22.81 2.56
CA PHE A 534 7.38 -22.83 3.71
C PHE A 534 7.54 -21.60 4.60
N LEU A 535 8.77 -21.12 4.79
CA LEU A 535 9.07 -19.91 5.57
C LEU A 535 8.69 -18.64 4.83
N LEU A 536 9.07 -18.52 3.56
CA LEU A 536 8.80 -17.34 2.73
C LEU A 536 8.43 -17.79 1.31
N PRO A 537 7.13 -17.92 1.01
CA PRO A 537 6.70 -18.33 -0.32
C PRO A 537 7.28 -17.43 -1.41
N GLY A 538 7.87 -18.06 -2.42
CA GLY A 538 8.63 -17.39 -3.48
C GLY A 538 10.14 -17.51 -3.31
N ALA A 539 10.69 -17.50 -2.09
CA ALA A 539 12.14 -17.64 -1.86
C ALA A 539 12.70 -18.97 -2.39
N GLY A 540 12.00 -20.08 -2.14
CA GLY A 540 12.41 -21.39 -2.68
C GLY A 540 12.32 -21.48 -4.21
N GLN A 541 11.47 -20.68 -4.87
CA GLN A 541 11.44 -20.58 -6.34
C GLN A 541 12.69 -19.85 -6.87
N MET A 542 13.20 -18.87 -6.12
CA MET A 542 14.41 -18.14 -6.47
C MET A 542 15.65 -19.04 -6.39
N LEU A 543 15.74 -19.87 -5.35
CA LEU A 543 16.82 -20.85 -5.19
C LEU A 543 16.90 -21.84 -6.37
N ARG A 544 15.79 -22.06 -7.08
CA ARG A 544 15.70 -23.00 -8.23
C ARG A 544 16.05 -22.42 -9.60
N GLY A 545 16.03 -21.10 -9.81
CA GLY A 545 16.07 -20.54 -11.17
C GLY A 545 14.86 -19.73 -11.59
N ALA A 546 13.75 -19.85 -10.88
CA ALA A 546 12.50 -19.21 -11.26
C ALA A 546 12.36 -17.83 -10.58
N SER A 547 13.39 -16.98 -10.75
CA SER A 547 13.57 -15.76 -9.96
C SER A 547 12.42 -14.75 -10.13
N LEU A 548 11.88 -14.61 -11.34
CA LEU A 548 10.76 -13.67 -11.59
C LEU A 548 9.45 -14.14 -10.95
N SER A 549 9.10 -15.43 -11.06
CA SER A 549 7.89 -15.95 -10.40
C SER A 549 8.05 -15.99 -8.87
N GLY A 550 9.28 -16.22 -8.40
CA GLY A 550 9.63 -16.10 -6.99
C GLY A 550 9.43 -14.68 -6.47
N PHE A 551 9.89 -13.67 -7.22
CA PHE A 551 9.70 -12.25 -6.87
C PHE A 551 8.23 -11.86 -6.78
N VAL A 552 7.38 -12.25 -7.75
CA VAL A 552 5.94 -11.96 -7.69
C VAL A 552 5.28 -12.61 -6.47
N ALA A 553 5.67 -13.84 -6.12
CA ALA A 553 5.16 -14.51 -4.93
C ALA A 553 5.61 -13.80 -3.63
N ILE A 554 6.86 -13.35 -3.56
CA ILE A 554 7.38 -12.54 -2.45
C ILE A 554 6.62 -11.23 -2.35
N LEU A 555 6.37 -10.54 -3.47
CA LEU A 555 5.65 -9.27 -3.49
C LEU A 555 4.26 -9.38 -2.87
N ILE A 556 3.49 -10.39 -3.27
CA ILE A 556 2.16 -10.67 -2.72
C ILE A 556 2.24 -11.00 -1.23
N MET A 557 3.22 -11.81 -0.84
CA MET A 557 3.42 -12.25 0.54
C MET A 557 3.81 -11.09 1.47
N VAL A 558 4.72 -10.24 1.03
CA VAL A 558 5.16 -9.04 1.76
C VAL A 558 4.00 -8.05 1.87
N LEU A 559 3.23 -7.84 0.79
CA LEU A 559 2.02 -7.01 0.85
C LEU A 559 1.05 -7.49 1.92
N ALA A 560 0.72 -8.79 1.90
CA ALA A 560 -0.18 -9.38 2.88
C ALA A 560 0.38 -9.27 4.31
N ALA A 561 1.67 -9.54 4.52
CA ALA A 561 2.32 -9.40 5.83
C ALA A 561 2.31 -7.95 6.34
N VAL A 562 2.62 -6.98 5.49
CA VAL A 562 2.62 -5.54 5.82
C VAL A 562 1.21 -5.08 6.19
N LEU A 563 0.18 -5.52 5.46
CA LEU A 563 -1.21 -5.18 5.79
C LEU A 563 -1.66 -5.80 7.12
N VAL A 564 -1.21 -7.03 7.44
CA VAL A 564 -1.51 -7.68 8.73
C VAL A 564 -0.82 -6.95 9.89
N VAL A 565 0.47 -6.63 9.75
CA VAL A 565 1.24 -5.90 10.79
C VAL A 565 0.69 -4.49 10.99
N GLY A 566 0.37 -3.79 9.90
CA GLY A 566 -0.22 -2.46 9.93
C GLY A 566 -1.69 -2.42 10.33
N ASN A 567 -2.31 -3.53 10.74
CA ASN A 567 -3.72 -3.59 11.11
C ASN A 567 -4.67 -3.00 10.03
N GLY A 568 -4.30 -3.13 8.75
CA GLY A 568 -5.01 -2.54 7.61
C GLY A 568 -4.73 -1.06 7.33
N SER A 569 -3.98 -0.34 8.17
CA SER A 569 -3.56 1.06 7.93
C SER A 569 -2.15 1.32 8.44
N LEU A 570 -1.21 1.58 7.53
CA LEU A 570 0.19 1.91 7.85
C LEU A 570 0.36 3.35 8.34
N VAL A 571 -0.57 4.21 7.95
CA VAL A 571 -0.56 5.63 8.28
C VAL A 571 -1.81 5.91 9.13
N PRO A 572 -1.72 6.60 10.27
CA PRO A 572 -2.90 6.99 11.03
C PRO A 572 -3.73 8.04 10.25
N SER A 573 -5.05 8.04 10.46
CA SER A 573 -5.97 9.06 9.93
C SER A 573 -6.19 10.17 10.96
N ILE A 574 -6.38 11.41 10.49
CA ILE A 574 -6.76 12.55 11.36
C ILE A 574 -8.16 12.34 11.96
N ASP A 575 -9.07 11.77 11.17
CA ASP A 575 -10.50 11.70 11.50
C ASP A 575 -10.92 10.39 12.20
N VAL A 576 -9.99 9.47 12.49
CA VAL A 576 -10.30 8.23 13.21
C VAL A 576 -9.50 8.23 14.48
N LEU A 577 -10.20 8.07 15.61
CA LEU A 577 -9.54 7.62 16.83
C LEU A 577 -8.70 6.39 16.53
N PRO A 578 -7.52 6.23 17.13
CA PRO A 578 -6.85 4.95 17.21
C PRO A 578 -7.68 4.04 18.12
N LEU A 579 -8.82 3.59 17.63
CA LEU A 579 -9.61 2.56 18.27
C LEU A 579 -8.89 1.24 17.98
N ASP A 580 -8.25 0.72 19.02
CA ASP A 580 -7.78 -0.67 19.08
C ASP A 580 -8.95 -1.68 18.92
N SER A 581 -10.20 -1.20 18.93
CA SER A 581 -11.42 -1.96 18.77
C SER A 581 -11.75 -2.26 17.29
N ALA A 582 -11.04 -3.25 16.75
CA ALA A 582 -11.45 -4.23 15.72
C ALA A 582 -10.24 -4.78 14.95
N GLY A 583 -9.03 -4.82 15.56
CA GLY A 583 -7.85 -5.33 14.89
C GLY A 583 -8.04 -6.75 14.34
N TRP A 584 -8.80 -7.59 15.03
CA TRP A 584 -9.13 -8.95 14.58
C TRP A 584 -9.98 -8.98 13.30
N ALA A 585 -10.95 -8.07 13.15
CA ALA A 585 -11.85 -8.07 12.01
C ALA A 585 -11.20 -7.56 10.71
N LYS A 586 -10.15 -6.72 10.81
CA LYS A 586 -9.28 -6.36 9.67
C LYS A 586 -8.21 -7.43 9.43
N ARG A 587 -7.65 -8.02 10.49
CA ARG A 587 -6.59 -9.04 10.40
C ARG A 587 -7.06 -10.35 9.80
N ILE A 588 -8.25 -10.85 10.12
CA ILE A 588 -8.72 -12.17 9.65
C ILE A 588 -8.85 -12.26 8.12
N PRO A 589 -9.45 -11.32 7.38
CA PRO A 589 -9.44 -11.35 5.91
C PRO A 589 -8.04 -11.20 5.32
N LEU A 590 -7.18 -10.40 5.96
CA LEU A 590 -5.79 -10.24 5.51
C LEU A 590 -4.93 -11.49 5.78
N THR A 591 -5.13 -12.17 6.91
CA THR A 591 -4.44 -13.43 7.24
C THR A 591 -4.99 -14.60 6.43
N LEU A 592 -6.27 -14.60 6.06
CA LEU A 592 -6.84 -15.59 5.16
C LEU A 592 -6.41 -15.35 3.71
N LEU A 593 -6.30 -14.10 3.27
CA LEU A 593 -5.68 -13.76 1.98
C LEU A 593 -4.20 -14.17 1.95
N PHE A 594 -3.46 -13.93 3.05
CA PHE A 594 -2.10 -14.43 3.25
C PHE A 594 -2.05 -15.97 3.16
N ALA A 595 -2.91 -16.68 3.91
CA ALA A 595 -2.96 -18.14 3.91
C ALA A 595 -3.35 -18.72 2.54
N LEU A 596 -4.25 -18.07 1.80
CA LEU A 596 -4.67 -18.47 0.46
C LEU A 596 -3.55 -18.27 -0.56
N THR A 597 -2.91 -17.10 -0.56
CA THR A 597 -1.78 -16.81 -1.45
C THR A 597 -0.58 -17.71 -1.14
N TYR A 598 -0.35 -17.99 0.15
CA TYR A 598 0.58 -19.00 0.63
C TYR A 598 0.23 -20.40 0.07
N LEU A 599 -1.01 -20.85 0.21
CA LEU A 599 -1.42 -22.18 -0.26
C LEU A 599 -1.32 -22.31 -1.78
N LEU A 600 -1.71 -21.28 -2.54
CA LEU A 600 -1.61 -21.25 -4.00
C LEU A 600 -0.15 -21.31 -4.48
N THR A 601 0.76 -20.60 -3.81
CA THR A 601 2.18 -20.59 -4.16
C THR A 601 2.85 -21.93 -3.83
N VAL A 602 2.51 -22.53 -2.68
CA VAL A 602 2.98 -23.86 -2.27
C VAL A 602 2.42 -24.97 -3.16
N THR A 603 1.13 -24.95 -3.50
CA THR A 603 0.53 -25.96 -4.39
C THR A 603 1.10 -25.91 -5.80
N ARG A 604 1.32 -24.70 -6.36
CA ARG A 604 2.05 -24.53 -7.63
C ARG A 604 3.49 -25.04 -7.56
N TYR A 605 4.16 -24.88 -6.42
CA TYR A 605 5.49 -25.42 -6.18
C TYR A 605 5.50 -26.96 -6.29
N TYR A 606 4.55 -27.66 -5.67
CA TYR A 606 4.46 -29.12 -5.74
C TYR A 606 3.98 -29.66 -7.09
N ALA A 607 3.21 -28.89 -7.86
CA ALA A 607 2.79 -29.30 -9.20
C ALA A 607 3.97 -29.45 -10.18
N LYS A 608 5.02 -28.62 -10.06
CA LYS A 608 6.19 -28.64 -10.96
C LYS A 608 7.29 -29.64 -10.56
N THR A 609 7.44 -29.99 -9.28
CA THR A 609 8.50 -30.90 -8.80
C THR A 609 8.34 -32.36 -9.19
N THR A 610 7.19 -32.75 -9.74
CA THR A 610 6.93 -34.13 -10.16
C THR A 610 7.56 -34.50 -11.52
N THR A 611 8.16 -33.53 -12.23
CA THR A 611 8.93 -33.80 -13.44
C THR A 611 10.35 -34.24 -13.09
N LYS A 612 10.60 -35.55 -13.18
CA LYS A 612 11.91 -36.16 -12.92
C LYS A 612 13.00 -35.50 -13.77
N VAL A 613 14.03 -34.97 -13.12
CA VAL A 613 15.33 -34.72 -13.76
C VAL A 613 15.84 -36.06 -14.29
N PRO A 614 16.19 -36.21 -15.58
CA PRO A 614 16.73 -37.45 -16.10
C PRO A 614 18.09 -37.70 -15.43
N GLY A 615 18.11 -38.58 -14.43
CA GLY A 615 19.32 -39.01 -13.75
C GLY A 615 20.24 -39.78 -14.70
N ILE A 616 21.52 -39.86 -14.32
CA ILE A 616 22.64 -40.53 -15.01
C ILE A 616 22.30 -41.93 -15.57
N ALA A 617 21.27 -42.59 -15.03
CA ALA A 617 20.78 -43.89 -15.43
C ALA A 617 20.48 -44.06 -16.93
N HIS A 618 20.11 -43.01 -17.67
CA HIS A 618 19.85 -43.13 -19.11
C HIS A 618 21.11 -43.17 -20.00
N SER A 619 22.27 -42.72 -19.50
CA SER A 619 23.49 -42.57 -20.31
C SER A 619 24.49 -43.72 -20.20
N LEU A 620 24.37 -44.57 -19.18
CA LEU A 620 25.32 -45.67 -18.91
C LEU A 620 24.84 -47.04 -19.45
N GLY A 621 23.76 -47.06 -20.24
CA GLY A 621 23.11 -48.29 -20.71
C GLY A 621 23.08 -48.50 -22.23
N ARG A 622 23.77 -47.67 -23.02
CA ARG A 622 23.95 -47.95 -24.45
C ARG A 622 25.39 -48.37 -24.71
N PRO A 623 25.65 -49.62 -25.15
CA PRO A 623 26.90 -49.96 -25.79
C PRO A 623 27.08 -49.02 -26.98
N SER A 624 28.25 -48.41 -27.10
CA SER A 624 28.71 -47.72 -28.30
C SER A 624 28.74 -48.74 -29.45
N GLY A 625 27.66 -48.79 -30.22
CA GLY A 625 27.48 -49.77 -31.29
C GLY A 625 26.52 -49.26 -32.35
N ARG A 626 26.76 -48.05 -32.86
CA ARG A 626 26.35 -47.68 -34.22
C ARG A 626 27.49 -46.88 -34.84
N PRO A 627 28.06 -47.31 -35.99
CA PRO A 627 29.04 -46.51 -36.68
C PRO A 627 28.40 -45.18 -37.10
N ALA A 628 29.22 -44.14 -37.11
CA ALA A 628 28.83 -42.82 -37.62
C ALA A 628 28.21 -42.97 -39.02
N PRO A 629 27.16 -42.19 -39.36
CA PRO A 629 26.72 -42.13 -40.74
C PRO A 629 27.89 -41.59 -41.57
N ARG A 630 28.33 -42.35 -42.57
CA ARG A 630 29.25 -41.88 -43.60
C ARG A 630 28.60 -40.65 -44.24
N GLU A 631 29.18 -39.48 -44.03
CA GLU A 631 28.96 -38.34 -44.92
C GLU A 631 29.37 -38.80 -46.33
N LYS A 632 28.39 -38.82 -47.23
CA LYS A 632 28.66 -38.92 -48.66
C LYS A 632 29.38 -37.64 -49.05
N ALA A 633 30.61 -37.79 -49.54
CA ALA A 633 31.24 -36.78 -50.37
C ALA A 633 30.40 -36.61 -51.63
N GLU A 634 29.69 -35.50 -51.75
CA GLU A 634 29.25 -34.98 -53.04
C GLU A 634 30.33 -34.00 -53.51
N GLY A 635 31.16 -34.48 -54.43
CA GLY A 635 31.97 -33.64 -55.29
C GLY A 635 31.47 -33.77 -56.72
N GLY A 636 31.11 -32.64 -57.33
CA GLY A 636 31.28 -32.40 -58.76
C GLY A 636 30.01 -32.31 -59.62
N GLY A 637 29.78 -31.11 -60.17
CA GLY A 637 29.35 -30.96 -61.57
C GLY A 637 27.99 -30.33 -61.81
N LEU A 638 27.93 -29.00 -61.86
CA LEU A 638 27.86 -28.23 -63.11
C LEU A 638 28.21 -26.76 -62.84
#